data_AF-A0AAV7WQ42-F1
#
_entry.id   AF-A0AAV7WQ42-F1
#
_cell.length_a   1.000
_cell.length_b   1.000
_cell.length_c   1.000
_cell.angle_alpha   90.00
_cell.angle_beta   90.00
_cell.angle_gamma   90.00
#
_symmetry.space_group_name_H-M   'P 1'
#
loop_
_entity.id
_entity.type
_entity.pdbx_description
1 polymer ?
#
loop_
_entity_poly.entity_id
_entity_poly.type
_entity_poly.pdbx_seq_one_letter_code
_entity_poly.pdbx_strand_id
1 'polypeptide(L)'
;MLFHVDTYLTIDLPSLSHMFVNISKLVEQPVPDSVHKGPILLTLGGSRRVSSPDSTLPSCASARARAPFIPAGPSDVGRGRAWPLALIPRLPRGSGVCGGGEGRRLQQGRGGYLIRGAAGAQRSPSPPHRSRPPRCNTIPARRRRRTPRDQLIMFEIKKICCIGAGYVGGPTCSVIAQMCPGIKVTVVDVNEARINAWNSDTLPIYEPGLKEVVESCRGKNLFYSTNIDDAIKDADLVFISVNTPTKTYGMGKGRAADLKYIEACARRIVQNSNGYKIVTEKSTVPVRAAESIRRIFDANTKPNLNLQVLSNPEFLAEGTAIKDLKNPDRVLIGGDETPEGQKAVQALCAVYEQWVPKERIIRTNTWSSELSKLAANAFLAQRISSINSISALCEATGADVEEVARAIGMDQRIGNKFLKASVGFGGSCFQKDVLNLVYLCEALNLPEVARYWQQVIDMNDYQRRRFASRIIDCLFNTVTDKKIALLGFAFKKDTGDTRESSSIYISKYLMDEGAKLHIYDPKVPREQIILDLSHPGVSEDDRVSQLVHITKDPYEACTGAHAVVICTEWDMFKELDFERIHKKMLKPAFIFDGRRVLDDLHDELQNIGFQVETIGKKVATKRIPFTPSAEIPKFSLQDPPPKKPRV
;
A
#
# COMPACT_ATOMS: atom_id res chain seq x y z
N MET A 1 48.55 40.15 25.84
CA MET A 1 49.97 39.77 25.71
C MET A 1 49.95 38.29 25.30
N LEU A 2 50.30 37.96 24.06
CA LEU A 2 51.67 37.77 23.52
C LEU A 2 52.27 36.44 24.01
N PHE A 3 52.81 35.53 23.18
CA PHE A 3 53.25 35.57 21.75
C PHE A 3 52.51 34.46 20.92
N HIS A 4 52.31 34.50 19.59
CA HIS A 4 53.22 34.67 18.41
C HIS A 4 54.21 33.49 18.22
N VAL A 5 54.66 33.10 17.00
CA VAL A 5 54.52 33.64 15.63
C VAL A 5 54.61 32.49 14.59
N ASP A 6 54.27 32.55 13.28
CA ASP A 6 53.01 32.88 12.59
C ASP A 6 52.71 31.69 11.61
N THR A 7 52.47 31.61 10.28
CA THR A 7 52.36 32.40 9.01
C THR A 7 51.36 31.62 8.10
N TYR A 8 50.49 32.14 7.21
CA TYR A 8 50.52 33.03 6.01
C TYR A 8 50.88 32.35 4.66
N LEU A 9 50.21 32.61 3.52
CA LEU A 9 49.28 33.72 3.14
C LEU A 9 48.05 33.24 2.28
N THR A 10 47.32 34.17 1.62
CA THR A 10 45.89 34.13 1.23
C THR A 10 45.58 34.33 -0.27
N ILE A 11 44.30 34.10 -0.66
CA ILE A 11 43.57 34.80 -1.76
C ILE A 11 42.12 35.09 -1.28
N ASP A 12 41.51 36.19 -1.72
CA ASP A 12 40.31 36.85 -1.14
C ASP A 12 38.92 36.54 -1.75
N LEU A 13 37.87 36.95 -1.03
CA LEU A 13 36.45 37.04 -1.46
C LEU A 13 35.70 38.20 -0.73
N PRO A 14 35.01 39.11 -1.45
CA PRO A 14 33.98 40.02 -0.90
C PRO A 14 32.55 39.51 -1.22
N SER A 15 31.69 39.20 -0.23
CA SER A 15 30.71 40.08 0.45
C SER A 15 29.53 40.56 -0.43
N LEU A 16 28.25 40.24 -0.18
CA LEU A 16 27.38 40.72 0.93
C LEU A 16 27.19 42.27 0.92
N SER A 17 26.00 42.88 1.11
CA SER A 17 24.73 42.39 1.71
C SER A 17 23.53 43.35 1.46
N HIS A 18 22.27 42.85 1.61
CA HIS A 18 21.03 43.60 2.03
C HIS A 18 20.46 44.75 1.14
N MET A 19 19.16 45.17 1.15
CA MET A 19 17.83 44.62 1.57
C MET A 19 16.66 45.61 1.17
N PHE A 20 15.38 45.20 1.28
CA PHE A 20 14.10 45.99 1.29
C PHE A 20 13.32 46.42 -0.02
N VAL A 21 12.05 45.99 -0.07
CA VAL A 21 10.75 46.71 -0.39
C VAL A 21 10.46 47.36 -1.78
N ASN A 22 9.68 46.62 -2.61
CA ASN A 22 8.24 46.78 -2.98
C ASN A 22 7.58 48.16 -3.36
N ILE A 23 6.60 48.10 -4.29
CA ILE A 23 5.46 49.03 -4.59
C ILE A 23 5.54 50.11 -5.74
N SER A 24 4.93 49.77 -6.90
CA SER A 24 4.03 50.56 -7.80
C SER A 24 4.47 51.70 -8.78
N LYS A 25 3.66 51.84 -9.87
CA LYS A 25 3.53 52.94 -10.89
C LYS A 25 4.68 53.08 -11.93
N LEU A 26 4.50 53.52 -13.19
CA LEU A 26 3.36 53.80 -14.12
C LEU A 26 3.58 52.97 -15.42
N VAL A 27 2.64 52.59 -16.31
CA VAL A 27 1.53 53.24 -17.04
C VAL A 27 1.96 54.23 -18.14
N GLU A 28 1.82 53.83 -19.42
CA GLU A 28 1.10 54.59 -20.47
C GLU A 28 0.79 53.72 -21.72
N GLN A 29 0.09 54.29 -22.72
CA GLN A 29 -0.61 53.59 -23.84
C GLN A 29 -0.16 54.19 -25.22
N PRO A 30 -0.68 53.84 -26.45
CA PRO A 30 -2.08 53.51 -26.81
C PRO A 30 -2.31 52.46 -27.93
N VAL A 31 -3.57 52.36 -28.39
CA VAL A 31 -4.10 51.58 -29.53
C VAL A 31 -4.39 52.51 -30.74
N PRO A 32 -4.43 52.01 -31.98
CA PRO A 32 -5.62 52.30 -32.82
C PRO A 32 -6.07 51.13 -33.74
N ASP A 33 -7.30 51.24 -34.27
CA ASP A 33 -7.98 50.25 -35.11
C ASP A 33 -7.68 50.31 -36.63
N SER A 34 -8.11 49.26 -37.35
CA SER A 34 -9.05 49.31 -38.51
C SER A 34 -8.64 48.82 -39.93
N VAL A 35 -9.63 48.25 -40.63
CA VAL A 35 -9.91 48.32 -42.09
C VAL A 35 -9.25 47.34 -43.12
N HIS A 36 -10.04 46.28 -43.45
CA HIS A 36 -10.47 45.81 -44.79
C HIS A 36 -9.75 44.77 -45.70
N LYS A 37 -10.63 43.99 -46.38
CA LYS A 37 -10.54 43.21 -47.66
C LYS A 37 -9.83 41.82 -47.68
N GLY A 38 -10.56 40.82 -48.19
CA GLY A 38 -10.05 39.52 -48.73
C GLY A 38 -10.26 39.48 -50.26
N PRO A 39 -10.66 38.35 -50.92
CA PRO A 39 -10.72 36.94 -50.49
C PRO A 39 -10.10 35.93 -51.51
N ILE A 40 -9.76 34.69 -51.09
CA ILE A 40 -9.41 33.54 -51.97
C ILE A 40 -9.96 32.26 -51.28
N LEU A 41 -11.00 31.57 -51.76
CA LEU A 41 -11.16 30.71 -52.95
C LEU A 41 -10.42 29.34 -52.84
N LEU A 42 -11.18 28.25 -52.65
CA LEU A 42 -10.72 26.86 -52.81
C LEU A 42 -11.69 26.13 -53.75
N THR A 43 -11.15 25.35 -54.69
CA THR A 43 -11.89 24.78 -55.83
C THR A 43 -12.37 23.35 -55.61
N LEU A 44 -13.40 22.96 -56.36
CA LEU A 44 -14.06 21.64 -56.31
C LEU A 44 -13.48 20.66 -57.34
N GLY A 45 -13.51 19.36 -57.02
CA GLY A 45 -13.42 18.26 -57.98
C GLY A 45 -13.22 16.88 -57.32
N GLY A 46 -13.90 15.78 -57.73
CA GLY A 46 -15.10 15.72 -58.57
C GLY A 46 -15.35 14.37 -59.29
N SER A 47 -16.25 13.52 -58.76
CA SER A 47 -16.85 12.31 -59.42
C SER A 47 -15.89 11.12 -59.68
N ARG A 48 -16.28 9.84 -59.92
CA ARG A 48 -17.57 9.09 -60.09
C ARG A 48 -17.48 7.77 -59.24
N ARG A 49 -18.51 7.13 -58.65
CA ARG A 49 -19.85 6.61 -59.07
C ARG A 49 -19.82 5.21 -59.74
N VAL A 50 -20.93 4.44 -59.63
CA VAL A 50 -21.18 3.02 -60.09
C VAL A 50 -20.77 1.96 -59.03
N SER A 51 -21.58 0.97 -58.62
CA SER A 51 -23.05 0.69 -58.76
C SER A 51 -23.55 -0.31 -57.70
N SER A 52 -24.87 -0.31 -57.42
CA SER A 52 -25.60 -1.40 -56.72
C SER A 52 -26.05 -2.50 -57.73
N PRO A 53 -26.62 -3.65 -57.30
CA PRO A 53 -28.02 -3.71 -56.81
C PRO A 53 -28.22 -4.63 -55.58
N ASP A 54 -29.44 -5.03 -55.21
CA ASP A 54 -30.51 -4.28 -54.51
C ASP A 54 -31.72 -5.23 -54.27
N SER A 55 -32.29 -5.28 -53.05
CA SER A 55 -33.48 -6.12 -52.77
C SER A 55 -34.47 -5.52 -51.74
N THR A 56 -35.57 -4.98 -52.28
CA THR A 56 -36.94 -4.74 -51.72
C THR A 56 -37.28 -5.32 -50.33
N LEU A 57 -37.83 -4.57 -49.36
CA LEU A 57 -39.16 -3.87 -49.27
C LEU A 57 -40.38 -4.81 -49.08
N PRO A 58 -41.52 -4.35 -48.51
CA PRO A 58 -41.83 -3.08 -47.82
C PRO A 58 -41.88 -3.31 -46.27
N SER A 59 -42.58 -2.60 -45.34
CA SER A 59 -43.49 -1.42 -45.27
C SER A 59 -43.35 -0.82 -43.83
N CYS A 60 -44.05 0.22 -43.33
CA CYS A 60 -45.09 1.13 -43.83
C CYS A 60 -44.83 2.58 -43.30
N ALA A 61 -45.83 3.37 -42.86
CA ALA A 61 -45.64 4.83 -42.68
C ALA A 61 -46.38 5.57 -41.52
N SER A 62 -45.63 6.49 -40.89
CA SER A 62 -46.08 7.82 -40.38
C SER A 62 -46.90 7.89 -39.05
N ALA A 63 -47.02 9.02 -38.35
CA ALA A 63 -46.63 10.41 -38.67
C ALA A 63 -46.34 11.33 -37.44
N ARG A 64 -45.37 12.26 -37.61
CA ARG A 64 -45.39 13.72 -37.26
C ARG A 64 -45.62 14.19 -35.78
N ALA A 65 -45.06 15.32 -35.30
CA ALA A 65 -44.03 16.24 -35.83
C ALA A 65 -43.56 17.32 -34.79
N ARG A 66 -42.37 17.92 -35.06
CA ARG A 66 -41.80 19.21 -34.56
C ARG A 66 -41.47 19.27 -33.03
N ALA A 67 -40.25 19.53 -32.54
CA ALA A 67 -39.08 20.39 -32.91
C ALA A 67 -39.13 21.82 -32.26
N PRO A 68 -38.01 22.58 -32.17
CA PRO A 68 -37.11 22.49 -31.02
C PRO A 68 -36.73 23.87 -30.39
N PHE A 69 -36.00 23.89 -29.27
CA PHE A 69 -35.37 25.11 -28.74
C PHE A 69 -33.96 24.89 -28.14
N ILE A 70 -33.16 25.96 -28.17
CA ILE A 70 -31.74 26.05 -27.73
C ILE A 70 -31.68 26.98 -26.50
N PRO A 71 -30.77 26.77 -25.52
CA PRO A 71 -30.83 27.42 -24.21
C PRO A 71 -30.35 28.88 -24.19
N ALA A 72 -30.77 29.61 -23.15
CA ALA A 72 -30.32 30.97 -22.84
C ALA A 72 -29.58 31.05 -21.49
N GLY A 73 -28.74 32.08 -21.34
CA GLY A 73 -27.92 32.34 -20.16
C GLY A 73 -28.64 33.06 -19.00
N PRO A 74 -27.91 33.46 -17.95
CA PRO A 74 -28.46 33.72 -16.62
C PRO A 74 -28.95 35.16 -16.37
N SER A 75 -29.79 35.30 -15.34
CA SER A 75 -30.15 36.58 -14.69
C SER A 75 -29.97 36.45 -13.17
N ASP A 76 -29.35 37.46 -12.55
CA ASP A 76 -28.98 37.51 -11.12
C ASP A 76 -30.02 38.33 -10.29
N VAL A 77 -29.70 38.60 -9.01
CA VAL A 77 -30.41 39.43 -8.00
C VAL A 77 -31.48 38.69 -7.17
N GLY A 78 -31.42 38.79 -5.82
CA GLY A 78 -32.50 38.26 -4.96
C GLY A 78 -32.50 38.54 -3.44
N ARG A 79 -31.34 38.55 -2.76
CA ARG A 79 -31.16 38.82 -1.29
C ARG A 79 -31.94 37.95 -0.27
N GLY A 80 -31.19 37.13 0.47
CA GLY A 80 -31.08 37.33 1.94
C GLY A 80 -31.97 36.53 2.91
N ARG A 81 -31.32 35.70 3.74
CA ARG A 81 -31.61 35.45 5.17
C ARG A 81 -30.36 34.86 5.83
N ALA A 82 -29.88 35.48 6.91
CA ALA A 82 -28.74 34.98 7.68
C ALA A 82 -29.23 34.11 8.85
N TRP A 83 -28.41 33.13 9.25
CA TRP A 83 -28.59 32.33 10.47
C TRP A 83 -27.49 32.68 11.49
N PRO A 84 -27.75 32.59 12.81
CA PRO A 84 -26.90 33.20 13.83
C PRO A 84 -25.62 32.39 14.13
N LEU A 85 -24.52 33.11 14.36
CA LEU A 85 -23.28 32.57 14.92
C LEU A 85 -23.43 32.30 16.42
N ALA A 86 -22.96 31.14 16.87
CA ALA A 86 -22.94 30.77 18.29
C ALA A 86 -21.79 31.47 19.04
N LEU A 87 -22.00 31.75 20.33
CA LEU A 87 -21.08 32.52 21.18
C LEU A 87 -19.87 31.71 21.65
N ILE A 88 -18.69 32.32 21.61
CA ILE A 88 -17.46 31.81 22.22
C ILE A 88 -17.37 32.30 23.68
N PRO A 89 -17.30 31.41 24.69
CA PRO A 89 -17.10 31.83 26.08
C PRO A 89 -15.69 32.42 26.30
N ARG A 90 -15.61 33.59 26.93
CA ARG A 90 -14.34 34.20 27.34
C ARG A 90 -13.85 33.61 28.67
N LEU A 91 -12.56 33.28 28.75
CA LEU A 91 -11.88 32.98 30.02
C LEU A 91 -11.66 34.26 30.83
N PRO A 92 -11.87 34.25 32.17
CA PRO A 92 -11.42 35.33 33.04
C PRO A 92 -9.90 35.33 33.21
N ARG A 93 -9.27 36.51 33.21
CA ARG A 93 -7.93 36.70 33.80
C ARG A 93 -8.10 37.12 35.26
N GLY A 94 -7.44 36.44 36.18
CA GLY A 94 -7.22 36.88 37.55
C GLY A 94 -5.72 37.01 37.82
N SER A 95 -5.29 38.10 38.44
CA SER A 95 -3.87 38.41 38.69
C SER A 95 -3.48 38.17 40.15
N GLY A 96 -2.34 37.53 40.37
CA GLY A 96 -1.68 37.33 41.66
C GLY A 96 -0.20 36.98 41.42
N VAL A 97 0.71 37.47 42.24
CA VAL A 97 2.16 37.51 41.98
C VAL A 97 2.95 36.99 43.19
N CYS A 98 4.23 36.68 42.97
CA CYS A 98 5.25 36.17 43.90
C CYS A 98 5.21 34.65 44.17
N GLY A 99 6.35 33.93 44.13
CA GLY A 99 7.70 34.36 43.71
C GLY A 99 8.78 33.30 43.97
N GLY A 100 9.82 33.26 43.13
CA GLY A 100 10.92 32.28 43.19
C GLY A 100 10.52 30.87 42.71
N GLY A 101 11.44 30.00 42.29
CA GLY A 101 12.89 30.16 42.13
C GLY A 101 13.52 28.85 41.58
N GLU A 102 14.72 28.94 41.03
CA GLU A 102 15.50 27.81 40.48
C GLU A 102 15.95 26.82 41.60
N GLY A 103 16.34 25.57 41.34
CA GLY A 103 16.37 24.80 40.09
C GLY A 103 17.24 23.52 40.21
N ARG A 104 17.04 22.57 39.29
CA ARG A 104 17.93 21.45 38.86
C ARG A 104 18.89 20.74 39.86
N ARG A 105 18.74 19.40 39.85
CA ARG A 105 19.80 18.34 39.74
C ARG A 105 20.54 17.78 40.99
N LEU A 106 20.44 16.44 41.05
CA LEU A 106 21.52 15.43 41.16
C LEU A 106 22.09 14.97 42.52
N GLN A 107 22.60 13.72 42.45
CA GLN A 107 23.39 12.93 43.41
C GLN A 107 22.66 12.55 44.71
N GLN A 108 22.60 11.28 45.12
CA GLN A 108 23.65 10.27 45.36
C GLN A 108 24.60 10.65 46.50
N GLY A 109 24.61 9.84 47.56
CA GLY A 109 25.54 9.96 48.68
C GLY A 109 25.13 9.03 49.82
N ARG A 110 25.81 7.89 49.97
CA ARG A 110 25.69 7.06 51.17
C ARG A 110 26.55 7.68 52.28
N GLY A 111 25.98 7.88 53.45
CA GLY A 111 26.72 8.19 54.68
C GLY A 111 26.02 7.53 55.85
N GLY A 112 26.76 6.85 56.73
CA GLY A 112 26.17 6.14 57.86
C GLY A 112 27.13 5.99 59.03
N TYR A 113 26.56 5.51 60.14
CA TYR A 113 27.19 5.07 61.39
C TYR A 113 27.69 6.12 62.42
N LEU A 114 27.38 5.81 63.70
CA LEU A 114 28.18 6.03 64.93
C LEU A 114 28.28 7.51 65.44
N ILE A 115 28.27 7.86 66.74
CA ILE A 115 28.32 7.12 68.04
C ILE A 115 27.28 7.64 69.08
N ARG A 116 26.98 6.75 70.04
CA ARG A 116 26.23 6.83 71.33
C ARG A 116 26.44 8.07 72.24
N GLY A 117 25.43 8.30 73.11
CA GLY A 117 25.52 8.87 74.48
C GLY A 117 24.10 9.01 75.06
N ALA A 118 23.61 8.24 76.04
CA ALA A 118 23.96 8.18 77.47
C ALA A 118 23.63 9.49 78.23
N ALA A 119 22.90 9.51 79.36
CA ALA A 119 22.09 8.48 80.04
C ALA A 119 21.08 9.17 81.01
N GLY A 120 20.04 8.46 81.48
CA GLY A 120 19.11 8.98 82.50
C GLY A 120 17.98 8.01 82.83
N ALA A 121 17.64 7.84 84.11
CA ALA A 121 16.64 6.88 84.58
C ALA A 121 15.83 7.41 85.77
N GLN A 122 14.53 7.04 85.86
CA GLN A 122 13.93 6.39 87.04
C GLN A 122 12.40 6.13 86.97
N ARG A 123 12.00 4.96 87.51
CA ARG A 123 10.73 4.60 88.20
C ARG A 123 9.37 4.58 87.46
N SER A 124 8.71 3.41 87.52
CA SER A 124 7.27 3.14 87.28
C SER A 124 6.43 3.31 88.56
N PRO A 125 5.08 3.37 88.51
CA PRO A 125 4.25 2.14 88.65
C PRO A 125 2.91 2.16 87.84
N SER A 126 1.88 1.37 88.22
CA SER A 126 0.64 1.09 87.45
C SER A 126 -0.65 1.02 88.35
N PRO A 127 -1.79 0.40 87.92
CA PRO A 127 -3.08 0.96 87.40
C PRO A 127 -4.22 0.95 88.49
N PRO A 128 -5.58 0.87 88.27
CA PRO A 128 -6.46 0.84 87.07
C PRO A 128 -7.81 1.65 87.17
N HIS A 129 -8.80 1.36 86.27
CA HIS A 129 -10.27 1.68 86.36
C HIS A 129 -10.69 3.18 86.20
N ARG A 130 -11.95 3.63 86.00
CA ARG A 130 -13.36 3.12 85.79
C ARG A 130 -14.19 4.24 85.05
N SER A 131 -15.46 4.20 84.61
CA SER A 131 -16.60 3.23 84.60
C SER A 131 -17.52 3.39 83.32
N ARG A 132 -18.82 3.79 83.43
CA ARG A 132 -19.86 3.98 82.37
C ARG A 132 -21.18 4.53 82.99
N PRO A 133 -22.09 5.25 82.27
CA PRO A 133 -23.13 4.67 81.36
C PRO A 133 -23.62 5.68 80.24
N PRO A 134 -24.80 5.57 79.57
CA PRO A 134 -25.71 4.46 79.24
C PRO A 134 -25.83 4.22 77.68
N ARG A 135 -26.89 3.54 77.20
CA ARG A 135 -27.19 3.25 75.77
C ARG A 135 -28.52 3.86 75.30
N CYS A 136 -28.70 4.00 73.98
CA CYS A 136 -30.02 4.14 73.31
C CYS A 136 -30.11 3.21 72.09
N ASN A 137 -31.31 2.84 71.64
CA ASN A 137 -31.57 1.84 70.61
C ASN A 137 -31.66 2.44 69.19
N THR A 138 -31.23 1.69 68.18
CA THR A 138 -31.52 1.94 66.76
C THR A 138 -31.90 0.65 66.01
N ILE A 139 -32.65 0.81 64.92
CA ILE A 139 -33.44 -0.24 64.25
C ILE A 139 -32.56 -1.12 63.34
N PRO A 140 -32.73 -2.46 63.30
CA PRO A 140 -32.03 -3.32 62.36
C PRO A 140 -32.45 -3.01 60.90
N ALA A 141 -31.50 -2.55 60.09
CA ALA A 141 -31.74 -2.25 58.68
C ALA A 141 -32.14 -3.51 57.89
N ARG A 142 -33.27 -3.44 57.16
CA ARG A 142 -33.70 -4.48 56.23
C ARG A 142 -32.58 -4.75 55.20
N ARG A 143 -32.02 -5.97 55.21
CA ARG A 143 -31.20 -6.47 54.11
C ARG A 143 -32.03 -6.46 52.81
N ARG A 144 -31.85 -5.45 51.96
CA ARG A 144 -32.27 -5.55 50.56
C ARG A 144 -31.56 -6.77 49.97
N ARG A 145 -32.32 -7.79 49.55
CA ARG A 145 -31.78 -8.86 48.71
C ARG A 145 -31.15 -8.17 47.50
N ARG A 146 -29.85 -8.43 47.24
CA ARG A 146 -29.32 -8.20 45.90
C ARG A 146 -30.10 -9.15 44.99
N THR A 147 -30.82 -8.61 44.02
CA THR A 147 -31.18 -9.39 42.84
C THR A 147 -29.88 -9.93 42.21
N PRO A 148 -29.92 -11.07 41.50
CA PRO A 148 -28.85 -11.35 40.55
C PRO A 148 -28.64 -10.11 39.68
N ARG A 149 -27.39 -9.70 39.48
CA ARG A 149 -27.10 -8.76 38.39
C ARG A 149 -27.53 -9.44 37.10
N ASP A 150 -28.15 -8.70 36.20
CA ASP A 150 -28.36 -9.15 34.84
C ASP A 150 -27.00 -9.54 34.25
N GLN A 151 -26.76 -10.84 34.12
CA GLN A 151 -25.73 -11.33 33.24
C GLN A 151 -26.23 -10.97 31.84
N LEU A 152 -25.63 -9.93 31.23
CA LEU A 152 -25.87 -9.70 29.81
C LEU A 152 -25.47 -10.97 29.08
N ILE A 153 -26.47 -11.69 28.57
CA ILE A 153 -26.28 -12.84 27.69
C ILE A 153 -25.61 -12.28 26.44
N MET A 154 -24.28 -12.43 26.36
CA MET A 154 -23.53 -11.92 25.22
C MET A 154 -23.94 -12.70 23.98
N PHE A 155 -24.13 -11.98 22.87
CA PHE A 155 -24.41 -12.61 21.59
C PHE A 155 -23.20 -13.46 21.16
N GLU A 156 -23.39 -14.77 21.08
CA GLU A 156 -22.32 -15.71 20.75
C GLU A 156 -22.43 -16.15 19.29
N ILE A 157 -21.38 -15.91 18.51
CA ILE A 157 -21.31 -16.25 17.08
C ILE A 157 -21.07 -17.75 16.95
N LYS A 158 -22.02 -18.49 16.34
CA LYS A 158 -21.92 -19.94 16.07
C LYS A 158 -21.76 -20.25 14.58
N LYS A 159 -22.23 -19.35 13.71
CA LYS A 159 -22.18 -19.49 12.25
C LYS A 159 -21.56 -18.24 11.60
N ILE A 160 -20.50 -18.45 10.83
CA ILE A 160 -19.81 -17.41 10.06
C ILE A 160 -19.98 -17.69 8.57
N CYS A 161 -20.42 -16.69 7.82
CA CYS A 161 -20.34 -16.64 6.36
C CYS A 161 -19.21 -15.68 5.96
N CYS A 162 -18.47 -15.97 4.89
CA CYS A 162 -17.48 -15.05 4.32
C CYS A 162 -17.62 -14.97 2.81
N ILE A 163 -17.98 -13.79 2.30
CA ILE A 163 -18.16 -13.52 0.88
C ILE A 163 -16.82 -13.09 0.27
N GLY A 164 -16.21 -13.97 -0.51
CA GLY A 164 -14.92 -13.79 -1.18
C GLY A 164 -13.90 -14.85 -0.76
N ALA A 165 -13.65 -15.86 -1.60
CA ALA A 165 -12.72 -16.95 -1.33
C ALA A 165 -11.28 -16.65 -1.80
N GLY A 166 -10.85 -15.39 -1.70
CA GLY A 166 -9.49 -14.97 -2.09
C GLY A 166 -8.44 -15.11 -0.99
N TYR A 167 -7.26 -14.55 -1.23
CA TYR A 167 -6.10 -14.49 -0.30
C TYR A 167 -6.41 -13.97 1.11
N VAL A 168 -7.48 -13.18 1.28
CA VAL A 168 -7.90 -12.67 2.60
C VAL A 168 -8.92 -13.61 3.24
N GLY A 169 -10.08 -13.77 2.60
CA GLY A 169 -11.22 -14.53 3.17
C GLY A 169 -10.92 -16.01 3.38
N GLY A 170 -10.23 -16.67 2.44
CA GLY A 170 -9.89 -18.10 2.52
C GLY A 170 -9.00 -18.43 3.72
N PRO A 171 -7.76 -17.90 3.79
CA PRO A 171 -6.86 -18.11 4.92
C PRO A 171 -7.44 -17.65 6.27
N THR A 172 -8.09 -16.48 6.32
CA THR A 172 -8.75 -15.97 7.54
C THR A 172 -9.76 -17.00 8.08
N CYS A 173 -10.67 -17.47 7.23
CA CYS A 173 -11.72 -18.40 7.63
C CYS A 173 -11.18 -19.79 7.97
N SER A 174 -10.09 -20.22 7.32
CA SER A 174 -9.42 -21.48 7.60
C SER A 174 -8.79 -21.48 9.01
N VAL A 175 -8.14 -20.37 9.40
CA VAL A 175 -7.59 -20.21 10.75
C VAL A 175 -8.69 -20.04 11.80
N ILE A 176 -9.77 -19.29 11.52
CA ILE A 176 -10.93 -19.21 12.43
C ILE A 176 -11.54 -20.59 12.66
N ALA A 177 -11.73 -21.40 11.61
CA ALA A 177 -12.28 -22.75 11.76
C ALA A 177 -11.35 -23.67 12.58
N GLN A 178 -10.03 -23.55 12.42
CA GLN A 178 -9.04 -24.32 13.19
C GLN A 178 -9.01 -23.91 14.67
N MET A 179 -9.10 -22.61 14.97
CA MET A 179 -9.03 -22.09 16.34
C MET A 179 -10.38 -22.13 17.07
N CYS A 180 -11.49 -22.19 16.35
CA CYS A 180 -12.85 -22.19 16.90
C CYS A 180 -13.67 -23.43 16.44
N PRO A 181 -13.37 -24.65 16.92
CA PRO A 181 -14.09 -25.87 16.52
C PRO A 181 -15.62 -25.83 16.75
N GLY A 182 -16.08 -25.02 17.71
CA GLY A 182 -17.50 -24.81 18.00
C GLY A 182 -18.22 -23.82 17.06
N ILE A 183 -17.53 -23.26 16.07
CA ILE A 183 -18.08 -22.33 15.08
C ILE A 183 -18.07 -22.98 13.70
N LYS A 184 -19.22 -22.96 13.00
CA LYS A 184 -19.33 -23.33 11.58
C LYS A 184 -18.91 -22.14 10.72
N VAL A 185 -17.92 -22.33 9.86
CA VAL A 185 -17.39 -21.30 8.95
C VAL A 185 -17.64 -21.72 7.50
N THR A 186 -18.38 -20.90 6.75
CA THR A 186 -18.73 -21.15 5.35
C THR A 186 -18.19 -20.02 4.48
N VAL A 187 -17.20 -20.32 3.65
CA VAL A 187 -16.63 -19.39 2.67
C VAL A 187 -17.37 -19.53 1.36
N VAL A 188 -17.79 -18.42 0.76
CA VAL A 188 -18.57 -18.40 -0.48
C VAL A 188 -18.01 -17.43 -1.51
N ASP A 189 -18.10 -17.79 -2.78
CA ASP A 189 -17.61 -17.00 -3.91
C ASP A 189 -18.52 -17.25 -5.13
N VAL A 190 -18.57 -16.30 -6.05
CA VAL A 190 -19.27 -16.47 -7.34
C VAL A 190 -18.44 -17.26 -8.34
N ASN A 191 -17.12 -17.37 -8.12
CA ASN A 191 -16.23 -18.17 -8.94
C ASN A 191 -16.27 -19.64 -8.51
N GLU A 192 -17.08 -20.44 -9.22
CA GLU A 192 -17.23 -21.88 -8.97
C GLU A 192 -15.91 -22.65 -9.11
N ALA A 193 -15.09 -22.35 -10.12
CA ALA A 193 -13.79 -23.01 -10.30
C ALA A 193 -12.84 -22.80 -9.10
N ARG A 194 -12.86 -21.60 -8.51
CA ARG A 194 -12.13 -21.29 -7.27
C ARG A 194 -12.68 -22.07 -6.07
N ILE A 195 -14.00 -22.18 -5.92
CA ILE A 195 -14.62 -22.98 -4.84
C ILE A 195 -14.29 -24.46 -5.00
N ASN A 196 -14.31 -24.99 -6.23
CA ASN A 196 -13.95 -26.37 -6.53
C ASN A 196 -12.46 -26.64 -6.23
N ALA A 197 -11.57 -25.69 -6.54
CA ALA A 197 -10.16 -25.78 -6.14
C ALA A 197 -9.97 -25.79 -4.60
N TRP A 198 -10.68 -24.93 -3.85
CA TRP A 198 -10.67 -24.96 -2.37
C TRP A 198 -11.21 -26.27 -1.77
N ASN A 199 -12.08 -26.97 -2.49
CA ASN A 199 -12.58 -28.30 -2.13
C ASN A 199 -11.70 -29.46 -2.64
N SER A 200 -10.63 -29.18 -3.40
CA SER A 200 -9.69 -30.16 -3.95
C SER A 200 -8.37 -30.26 -3.17
N ASP A 201 -7.50 -31.18 -3.54
CA ASP A 201 -6.17 -31.34 -2.92
C ASP A 201 -5.13 -30.33 -3.44
N THR A 202 -5.50 -29.49 -4.41
CA THR A 202 -4.70 -28.38 -4.96
C THR A 202 -5.44 -27.06 -4.75
N LEU A 203 -5.09 -26.34 -3.69
CA LEU A 203 -5.73 -25.07 -3.35
C LEU A 203 -5.46 -23.98 -4.41
N PRO A 204 -6.38 -23.03 -4.63
CA PRO A 204 -6.25 -22.00 -5.66
C PRO A 204 -5.23 -20.90 -5.33
N ILE A 205 -4.60 -20.94 -4.16
CA ILE A 205 -3.51 -20.06 -3.74
C ILE A 205 -2.44 -20.87 -3.02
N TYR A 206 -1.17 -20.49 -3.18
CA TYR A 206 -0.05 -21.05 -2.44
C TYR A 206 0.29 -20.16 -1.24
N GLU A 207 0.28 -20.73 -0.04
CA GLU A 207 0.70 -20.10 1.22
C GLU A 207 1.35 -21.18 2.11
N PRO A 208 2.54 -20.95 2.70
CA PRO A 208 3.17 -21.90 3.61
C PRO A 208 2.27 -22.26 4.81
N GLY A 209 1.97 -23.54 4.98
CA GLY A 209 1.12 -24.06 6.07
C GLY A 209 -0.39 -23.93 5.84
N LEU A 210 -0.86 -23.45 4.69
CA LEU A 210 -2.30 -23.27 4.43
C LEU A 210 -3.01 -24.60 4.15
N LYS A 211 -2.38 -25.51 3.41
CA LYS A 211 -2.99 -26.78 3.00
C LYS A 211 -3.35 -27.62 4.23
N GLU A 212 -2.41 -27.72 5.15
CA GLU A 212 -2.50 -28.44 6.42
C GLU A 212 -3.60 -27.85 7.33
N VAL A 213 -3.77 -26.52 7.32
CA VAL A 213 -4.87 -25.85 8.04
C VAL A 213 -6.22 -26.18 7.42
N VAL A 214 -6.35 -26.07 6.09
CA VAL A 214 -7.60 -26.37 5.38
C VAL A 214 -8.00 -27.83 5.58
N GLU A 215 -7.10 -28.78 5.32
CA GLU A 215 -7.37 -30.22 5.45
C GLU A 215 -7.73 -30.63 6.89
N SER A 216 -7.21 -29.93 7.90
CA SER A 216 -7.56 -30.19 9.30
C SER A 216 -9.03 -29.90 9.63
N CYS A 217 -9.70 -29.01 8.89
CA CYS A 217 -11.04 -28.49 9.22
C CYS A 217 -12.11 -28.67 8.12
N ARG A 218 -11.70 -28.83 6.86
CA ARG A 218 -12.60 -28.93 5.69
C ARG A 218 -13.55 -30.11 5.86
N GLY A 219 -14.85 -29.86 5.68
CA GLY A 219 -15.92 -30.84 5.87
C GLY A 219 -16.31 -31.12 7.33
N LYS A 220 -15.56 -30.60 8.32
CA LYS A 220 -15.89 -30.72 9.75
C LYS A 220 -16.65 -29.49 10.22
N ASN A 221 -15.97 -28.34 10.21
CA ASN A 221 -16.55 -27.02 10.51
C ASN A 221 -16.20 -25.94 9.49
N LEU A 222 -15.24 -26.18 8.59
CA LEU A 222 -14.91 -25.34 7.43
C LEU A 222 -15.56 -25.87 6.15
N PHE A 223 -16.25 -25.01 5.41
CA PHE A 223 -16.94 -25.36 4.17
C PHE A 223 -16.72 -24.29 3.09
N TYR A 224 -16.61 -24.71 1.82
CA TYR A 224 -16.55 -23.81 0.66
C TYR A 224 -17.74 -24.10 -0.27
N SER A 225 -18.50 -23.07 -0.68
CA SER A 225 -19.74 -23.23 -1.44
C SER A 225 -20.00 -22.07 -2.41
N THR A 226 -20.73 -22.33 -3.49
CA THR A 226 -21.28 -21.30 -4.39
C THR A 226 -22.65 -20.79 -3.94
N ASN A 227 -23.33 -21.47 -3.01
CA ASN A 227 -24.61 -21.04 -2.44
C ASN A 227 -24.40 -19.92 -1.41
N ILE A 228 -24.26 -18.70 -1.92
CA ILE A 228 -24.06 -17.47 -1.15
C ILE A 228 -25.31 -17.10 -0.32
N ASP A 229 -26.52 -17.31 -0.86
CA ASP A 229 -27.75 -16.79 -0.27
C ASP A 229 -28.16 -17.54 1.00
N ASP A 230 -28.13 -18.88 0.99
CA ASP A 230 -28.36 -19.65 2.21
C ASP A 230 -27.23 -19.43 3.24
N ALA A 231 -25.98 -19.29 2.82
CA ALA A 231 -24.87 -18.99 3.74
C ALA A 231 -25.05 -17.64 4.46
N ILE A 232 -25.51 -16.59 3.76
CA ILE A 232 -25.90 -15.30 4.36
C ILE A 232 -27.07 -15.48 5.33
N LYS A 233 -28.15 -16.13 4.88
CA LYS A 233 -29.39 -16.36 5.63
C LYS A 233 -29.13 -17.10 6.93
N ASP A 234 -28.23 -18.08 6.92
CA ASP A 234 -27.94 -18.95 8.05
C ASP A 234 -26.96 -18.35 9.08
N ALA A 235 -26.11 -17.38 8.70
CA ALA A 235 -25.00 -16.90 9.53
C ALA A 235 -25.36 -15.84 10.61
N ASP A 236 -24.63 -15.85 11.72
CA ASP A 236 -24.66 -14.82 12.77
C ASP A 236 -23.75 -13.64 12.41
N LEU A 237 -22.61 -13.96 11.77
CA LEU A 237 -21.58 -13.04 11.31
C LEU A 237 -21.37 -13.23 9.80
N VAL A 238 -21.41 -12.14 9.03
CA VAL A 238 -21.09 -12.15 7.59
C VAL A 238 -19.86 -11.27 7.34
N PHE A 239 -18.73 -11.89 7.00
CA PHE A 239 -17.56 -11.18 6.49
C PHE A 239 -17.75 -10.80 5.02
N ILE A 240 -17.34 -9.58 4.66
CA ILE A 240 -17.18 -9.12 3.27
C ILE A 240 -15.68 -9.06 2.98
N SER A 241 -15.21 -9.91 2.07
CA SER A 241 -13.80 -10.10 1.70
C SER A 241 -13.58 -10.10 0.18
N VAL A 242 -14.40 -9.30 -0.54
CA VAL A 242 -14.30 -9.11 -1.99
C VAL A 242 -13.21 -8.09 -2.36
N ASN A 243 -12.84 -8.04 -3.63
CA ASN A 243 -11.90 -7.06 -4.15
C ASN A 243 -12.51 -5.66 -4.26
N THR A 244 -11.69 -4.64 -4.04
CA THR A 244 -11.97 -3.22 -4.28
C THR A 244 -10.99 -2.70 -5.35
N PRO A 245 -11.19 -3.06 -6.64
CA PRO A 245 -10.22 -2.75 -7.69
C PRO A 245 -10.16 -1.24 -7.95
N THR A 246 -9.01 -0.75 -8.39
CA THR A 246 -8.85 0.66 -8.79
C THR A 246 -9.75 0.97 -9.99
N LYS A 247 -10.45 2.12 -9.97
CA LYS A 247 -11.33 2.54 -11.06
C LYS A 247 -10.53 2.78 -12.34
N THR A 248 -10.93 2.16 -13.44
CA THR A 248 -10.30 2.35 -14.76
C THR A 248 -10.86 3.54 -15.56
N TYR A 249 -11.96 4.15 -15.10
CA TYR A 249 -12.64 5.29 -15.75
C TYR A 249 -13.33 6.24 -14.76
N GLY A 250 -13.69 7.44 -15.24
CA GLY A 250 -14.42 8.47 -14.49
C GLY A 250 -13.59 9.16 -13.39
N MET A 251 -14.28 9.86 -12.48
CA MET A 251 -13.64 10.52 -11.33
C MET A 251 -12.84 9.52 -10.50
N GLY A 252 -11.58 9.85 -10.20
CA GLY A 252 -10.66 8.97 -9.50
C GLY A 252 -10.06 7.83 -10.33
N LYS A 253 -10.14 7.88 -11.68
CA LYS A 253 -9.44 6.94 -12.57
C LYS A 253 -7.98 6.75 -12.12
N GLY A 254 -7.55 5.49 -12.03
CA GLY A 254 -6.19 5.08 -11.68
C GLY A 254 -5.83 5.24 -10.20
N ARG A 255 -6.73 5.74 -9.33
CA ARG A 255 -6.40 6.06 -7.92
C ARG A 255 -7.47 5.66 -6.90
N ALA A 256 -8.72 5.98 -7.16
CA ALA A 256 -9.84 5.63 -6.29
C ALA A 256 -10.25 4.17 -6.47
N ALA A 257 -10.58 3.49 -5.37
CA ALA A 257 -11.17 2.15 -5.41
C ALA A 257 -12.63 2.17 -5.88
N ASP A 258 -13.03 1.09 -6.55
CA ASP A 258 -14.38 0.80 -6.98
C ASP A 258 -15.11 -0.03 -5.91
N LEU A 259 -16.17 0.52 -5.35
CA LEU A 259 -16.96 -0.10 -4.29
C LEU A 259 -18.10 -1.00 -4.82
N LYS A 260 -18.26 -1.19 -6.14
CA LYS A 260 -19.39 -1.94 -6.72
C LYS A 260 -19.59 -3.35 -6.11
N TYR A 261 -18.51 -4.05 -5.77
CA TYR A 261 -18.60 -5.38 -5.17
C TYR A 261 -18.97 -5.33 -3.68
N ILE A 262 -18.55 -4.30 -2.94
CA ILE A 262 -18.99 -4.04 -1.56
C ILE A 262 -20.48 -3.71 -1.54
N GLU A 263 -20.93 -2.84 -2.46
CA GLU A 263 -22.35 -2.50 -2.63
C GLU A 263 -23.19 -3.73 -3.02
N ALA A 264 -22.74 -4.54 -3.98
CA ALA A 264 -23.43 -5.77 -4.38
C ALA A 264 -23.54 -6.76 -3.21
N CYS A 265 -22.48 -6.91 -2.39
CA CYS A 265 -22.52 -7.74 -1.18
C CYS A 265 -23.52 -7.19 -0.16
N ALA A 266 -23.50 -5.88 0.13
CA ALA A 266 -24.46 -5.27 1.06
C ALA A 266 -25.92 -5.44 0.58
N ARG A 267 -26.20 -5.23 -0.72
CA ARG A 267 -27.53 -5.45 -1.31
C ARG A 267 -27.98 -6.91 -1.20
N ARG A 268 -27.09 -7.88 -1.47
CA ARG A 268 -27.39 -9.32 -1.32
C ARG A 268 -27.56 -9.75 0.14
N ILE A 269 -26.82 -9.13 1.06
CA ILE A 269 -26.96 -9.37 2.51
C ILE A 269 -28.32 -8.87 3.00
N VAL A 270 -28.70 -7.62 2.72
CA VAL A 270 -29.99 -7.07 3.19
C VAL A 270 -31.18 -7.79 2.53
N GLN A 271 -31.04 -8.24 1.27
CA GLN A 271 -32.04 -9.09 0.62
C GLN A 271 -32.29 -10.41 1.38
N ASN A 272 -31.25 -11.19 1.68
CA ASN A 272 -31.37 -12.53 2.27
C ASN A 272 -31.42 -12.57 3.81
N SER A 273 -31.23 -11.43 4.48
CA SER A 273 -31.22 -11.36 5.95
C SER A 273 -32.60 -11.05 6.55
N ASN A 274 -32.83 -11.66 7.72
CA ASN A 274 -33.84 -11.34 8.72
C ASN A 274 -33.19 -11.51 10.11
N GLY A 275 -33.77 -10.96 11.18
CA GLY A 275 -33.23 -11.09 12.52
C GLY A 275 -32.00 -10.21 12.78
N TYR A 276 -31.20 -10.57 13.80
CA TYR A 276 -29.93 -9.91 14.12
C TYR A 276 -28.77 -10.57 13.37
N LYS A 277 -27.91 -9.77 12.73
CA LYS A 277 -26.61 -10.22 12.19
C LYS A 277 -25.55 -9.14 12.34
N ILE A 278 -24.30 -9.57 12.46
CA ILE A 278 -23.13 -8.70 12.40
C ILE A 278 -22.54 -8.82 11.00
N VAL A 279 -22.27 -7.68 10.34
CA VAL A 279 -21.65 -7.62 9.02
C VAL A 279 -20.31 -6.92 9.16
N THR A 280 -19.25 -7.64 8.80
CA THR A 280 -17.87 -7.18 9.04
C THR A 280 -17.12 -7.04 7.74
N GLU A 281 -16.69 -5.81 7.45
CA GLU A 281 -15.73 -5.51 6.39
C GLU A 281 -14.35 -6.08 6.81
N LYS A 282 -13.73 -6.92 5.96
CA LYS A 282 -12.45 -7.63 6.23
C LYS A 282 -11.36 -7.35 5.21
N SER A 283 -11.72 -6.76 4.08
CA SER A 283 -10.83 -6.49 2.94
C SER A 283 -9.97 -5.25 3.19
N THR A 284 -9.23 -4.80 2.17
CA THR A 284 -8.55 -3.49 2.23
C THR A 284 -9.36 -2.48 1.43
N VAL A 285 -10.30 -1.83 2.11
CA VAL A 285 -11.21 -0.81 1.58
C VAL A 285 -10.61 0.60 1.61
N PRO A 286 -11.10 1.53 0.77
CA PRO A 286 -10.98 2.95 1.09
C PRO A 286 -11.79 3.28 2.36
N VAL A 287 -11.42 4.36 3.04
CA VAL A 287 -12.27 4.95 4.09
C VAL A 287 -13.66 5.27 3.51
N ARG A 288 -14.72 5.09 4.31
CA ARG A 288 -16.16 5.21 3.97
C ARG A 288 -16.81 3.96 3.36
N ALA A 289 -16.18 2.79 3.40
CA ALA A 289 -16.83 1.56 2.96
C ALA A 289 -17.89 1.06 3.96
N ALA A 290 -17.59 1.09 5.26
CA ALA A 290 -18.54 0.79 6.33
C ALA A 290 -19.74 1.77 6.33
N GLU A 291 -19.51 3.05 6.01
CA GLU A 291 -20.57 4.05 5.79
C GLU A 291 -21.44 3.69 4.57
N SER A 292 -20.81 3.25 3.47
CA SER A 292 -21.52 2.85 2.25
C SER A 292 -22.39 1.61 2.47
N ILE A 293 -21.89 0.60 3.21
CA ILE A 293 -22.64 -0.59 3.63
C ILE A 293 -23.83 -0.18 4.50
N ARG A 294 -23.59 0.65 5.53
CA ARG A 294 -24.61 1.15 6.45
C ARG A 294 -25.74 1.89 5.72
N ARG A 295 -25.40 2.83 4.83
CA ARG A 295 -26.37 3.59 4.03
C ARG A 295 -27.25 2.68 3.17
N ILE A 296 -26.75 1.53 2.72
CA ILE A 296 -27.55 0.52 2.01
C ILE A 296 -28.50 -0.20 2.98
N PHE A 297 -28.05 -0.57 4.18
CA PHE A 297 -28.88 -1.24 5.19
C PHE A 297 -29.99 -0.32 5.72
N ASP A 298 -29.66 0.91 6.11
CA ASP A 298 -30.61 1.90 6.63
C ASP A 298 -31.74 2.19 5.63
N ALA A 299 -31.40 2.29 4.33
CA ALA A 299 -32.34 2.52 3.24
C ALA A 299 -33.16 1.28 2.82
N ASN A 300 -32.86 0.09 3.33
CA ASN A 300 -33.50 -1.18 2.97
C ASN A 300 -33.89 -2.00 4.23
N THR A 301 -34.28 -1.30 5.30
CA THR A 301 -34.71 -1.91 6.56
C THR A 301 -35.98 -2.76 6.40
N LYS A 302 -36.14 -3.76 7.27
CA LYS A 302 -37.31 -4.65 7.34
C LYS A 302 -37.76 -4.80 8.80
N PRO A 303 -39.04 -5.17 9.06
CA PRO A 303 -39.46 -5.58 10.38
C PRO A 303 -38.54 -6.68 10.95
N ASN A 304 -38.10 -6.52 12.21
CA ASN A 304 -37.22 -7.44 12.92
C ASN A 304 -35.82 -7.68 12.29
N LEU A 305 -35.37 -6.85 11.34
CA LEU A 305 -34.00 -6.89 10.80
C LEU A 305 -33.11 -5.89 11.55
N ASN A 306 -31.99 -6.36 12.11
CA ASN A 306 -30.97 -5.54 12.75
C ASN A 306 -29.58 -5.97 12.24
N LEU A 307 -28.92 -5.08 11.48
CA LEU A 307 -27.60 -5.32 10.88
C LEU A 307 -26.58 -4.37 11.49
N GLN A 308 -25.64 -4.90 12.28
CA GLN A 308 -24.55 -4.12 12.86
C GLN A 308 -23.33 -4.15 11.93
N VAL A 309 -22.76 -2.99 11.58
CA VAL A 309 -21.62 -2.88 10.66
C VAL A 309 -20.32 -2.67 11.41
N LEU A 310 -19.36 -3.57 11.21
CA LEU A 310 -17.99 -3.49 11.73
C LEU A 310 -16.96 -3.37 10.60
N SER A 311 -15.78 -2.86 10.94
CA SER A 311 -14.55 -2.97 10.13
C SER A 311 -13.51 -3.78 10.90
N ASN A 312 -12.89 -4.77 10.28
CA ASN A 312 -11.87 -5.63 10.87
C ASN A 312 -10.73 -5.86 9.85
N PRO A 313 -9.84 -4.88 9.65
CA PRO A 313 -8.90 -4.89 8.55
C PRO A 313 -7.89 -6.04 8.62
N GLU A 314 -7.51 -6.52 7.43
CA GLU A 314 -6.44 -7.50 7.25
C GLU A 314 -5.04 -6.91 7.51
N PHE A 315 -4.14 -7.69 8.09
CA PHE A 315 -2.72 -7.33 8.31
C PHE A 315 -1.71 -8.43 7.92
N LEU A 316 -2.15 -9.57 7.40
CA LEU A 316 -1.26 -10.61 6.87
C LEU A 316 -0.42 -10.12 5.68
N ALA A 317 0.71 -10.79 5.43
CA ALA A 317 1.45 -10.66 4.18
C ALA A 317 1.45 -11.99 3.41
N GLU A 318 1.36 -11.92 2.08
CA GLU A 318 1.42 -13.12 1.25
C GLU A 318 2.78 -13.82 1.40
N GLY A 319 2.81 -15.15 1.46
CA GLY A 319 3.95 -15.98 1.83
C GLY A 319 4.18 -16.12 3.35
N THR A 320 3.45 -15.40 4.20
CA THR A 320 3.45 -15.57 5.66
C THR A 320 2.05 -15.67 6.28
N ALA A 321 1.00 -15.79 5.47
CA ALA A 321 -0.39 -15.55 5.89
C ALA A 321 -0.81 -16.36 7.13
N ILE A 322 -0.46 -17.64 7.17
CA ILE A 322 -0.83 -18.55 8.28
C ILE A 322 -0.10 -18.20 9.58
N LYS A 323 1.15 -17.73 9.52
CA LYS A 323 1.90 -17.28 10.69
C LYS A 323 1.29 -16.00 11.24
N ASP A 324 0.99 -15.05 10.37
CA ASP A 324 0.47 -13.72 10.72
C ASP A 324 -0.95 -13.82 11.31
N LEU A 325 -1.80 -14.72 10.78
CA LEU A 325 -3.14 -15.00 11.32
C LEU A 325 -3.13 -15.75 12.66
N LYS A 326 -2.14 -16.62 12.89
CA LYS A 326 -2.03 -17.42 14.14
C LYS A 326 -1.37 -16.65 15.28
N ASN A 327 -0.40 -15.78 15.00
CA ASN A 327 0.24 -14.91 15.98
C ASN A 327 0.32 -13.47 15.44
N PRO A 328 -0.81 -12.74 15.38
CA PRO A 328 -0.80 -11.36 14.93
C PRO A 328 -0.13 -10.45 15.96
N ASP A 329 0.52 -9.39 15.49
CA ASP A 329 0.94 -8.25 16.33
C ASP A 329 -0.27 -7.63 17.05
N ARG A 330 -1.38 -7.50 16.31
CA ARG A 330 -2.65 -6.91 16.72
C ARG A 330 -3.79 -7.38 15.83
N VAL A 331 -4.97 -7.51 16.41
CA VAL A 331 -6.25 -7.52 15.69
C VAL A 331 -6.90 -6.15 15.90
N LEU A 332 -7.47 -5.58 14.85
CA LEU A 332 -8.16 -4.29 14.90
C LEU A 332 -9.65 -4.48 14.60
N ILE A 333 -10.52 -3.93 15.45
CA ILE A 333 -11.97 -3.98 15.28
C ILE A 333 -12.55 -2.58 15.49
N GLY A 334 -13.15 -2.04 14.44
CA GLY A 334 -13.93 -0.81 14.43
C GLY A 334 -15.43 -1.09 14.47
N GLY A 335 -16.16 -0.45 15.39
CA GLY A 335 -17.64 -0.52 15.47
C GLY A 335 -18.22 0.77 16.04
N ASP A 336 -19.55 0.89 16.09
CA ASP A 336 -20.15 2.14 16.57
C ASP A 336 -19.96 2.34 18.08
N GLU A 337 -19.89 3.61 18.49
CA GLU A 337 -19.89 4.04 19.89
C GLU A 337 -21.34 4.03 20.46
N THR A 338 -22.13 3.02 20.09
CA THR A 338 -23.52 2.77 20.53
C THR A 338 -23.61 1.45 21.29
N PRO A 339 -24.67 1.22 22.11
CA PRO A 339 -24.83 -0.05 22.84
C PRO A 339 -24.87 -1.29 21.94
N GLU A 340 -25.50 -1.21 20.76
CA GLU A 340 -25.55 -2.34 19.80
C GLU A 340 -24.23 -2.53 19.06
N GLY A 341 -23.56 -1.44 18.65
CA GLY A 341 -22.24 -1.50 18.03
C GLY A 341 -21.21 -2.12 18.97
N GLN A 342 -21.22 -1.73 20.25
CA GLN A 342 -20.32 -2.30 21.26
C GLN A 342 -20.63 -3.77 21.60
N LYS A 343 -21.88 -4.22 21.52
CA LYS A 343 -22.21 -5.66 21.58
C LYS A 343 -21.62 -6.42 20.39
N ALA A 344 -21.77 -5.90 19.17
CA ALA A 344 -21.23 -6.52 17.96
C ALA A 344 -19.69 -6.59 18.00
N VAL A 345 -19.02 -5.53 18.44
CA VAL A 345 -17.57 -5.52 18.68
C VAL A 345 -17.17 -6.60 19.69
N GLN A 346 -17.88 -6.72 20.82
CA GLN A 346 -17.59 -7.72 21.86
C GLN A 346 -17.79 -9.16 21.36
N ALA A 347 -18.83 -9.42 20.57
CA ALA A 347 -19.06 -10.72 19.94
C ALA A 347 -17.92 -11.11 18.99
N LEU A 348 -17.44 -10.19 18.16
CA LEU A 348 -16.29 -10.45 17.28
C LEU A 348 -14.97 -10.60 18.07
N CYS A 349 -14.78 -9.85 19.16
CA CYS A 349 -13.65 -10.06 20.08
C CYS A 349 -13.66 -11.48 20.67
N ALA A 350 -14.83 -11.99 21.09
CA ALA A 350 -14.94 -13.32 21.68
C ALA A 350 -14.56 -14.47 20.72
N VAL A 351 -14.67 -14.25 19.40
CA VAL A 351 -14.12 -15.17 18.38
C VAL A 351 -12.59 -15.11 18.35
N TYR A 352 -12.01 -13.91 18.30
CA TYR A 352 -10.54 -13.76 18.28
C TYR A 352 -9.87 -14.18 19.60
N GLU A 353 -10.52 -13.97 20.75
CA GLU A 353 -10.03 -14.35 22.08
C GLU A 353 -9.88 -15.87 22.29
N GLN A 354 -10.30 -16.72 21.33
CA GLN A 354 -10.00 -18.15 21.35
C GLN A 354 -8.52 -18.47 21.07
N TRP A 355 -7.76 -17.57 20.41
CA TRP A 355 -6.32 -17.75 20.16
C TRP A 355 -5.47 -16.47 20.25
N VAL A 356 -6.07 -15.28 20.12
CA VAL A 356 -5.38 -13.99 20.20
C VAL A 356 -5.48 -13.43 21.63
N PRO A 357 -4.36 -13.12 22.30
CA PRO A 357 -4.37 -12.48 23.61
C PRO A 357 -5.11 -11.13 23.59
N LYS A 358 -5.95 -10.89 24.61
CA LYS A 358 -6.89 -9.76 24.67
C LYS A 358 -6.23 -8.39 24.55
N GLU A 359 -5.00 -8.26 25.06
CA GLU A 359 -4.18 -7.05 24.98
C GLU A 359 -3.72 -6.71 23.55
N ARG A 360 -3.78 -7.67 22.61
CA ARG A 360 -3.53 -7.45 21.17
C ARG A 360 -4.81 -7.13 20.38
N ILE A 361 -5.99 -7.13 21.01
CA ILE A 361 -7.27 -6.86 20.33
C ILE A 361 -7.65 -5.39 20.55
N ILE A 362 -7.27 -4.56 19.58
CA ILE A 362 -7.52 -3.12 19.59
C ILE A 362 -8.96 -2.87 19.12
N ARG A 363 -9.74 -2.17 19.95
CA ARG A 363 -11.12 -1.75 19.66
C ARG A 363 -11.16 -0.25 19.44
N THR A 364 -11.87 0.20 18.41
CA THR A 364 -12.01 1.61 18.03
C THR A 364 -13.32 1.84 17.27
N ASN A 365 -13.53 3.02 16.67
CA ASN A 365 -14.65 3.27 15.77
C ASN A 365 -14.36 2.86 14.32
N THR A 366 -15.40 2.66 13.52
CA THR A 366 -15.32 2.16 12.13
C THR A 366 -14.35 2.96 11.27
N TRP A 367 -14.45 4.29 11.28
CA TRP A 367 -13.56 5.20 10.54
C TRP A 367 -12.10 5.10 10.96
N SER A 368 -11.83 5.07 12.28
CA SER A 368 -10.46 4.93 12.79
C SER A 368 -9.84 3.57 12.42
N SER A 369 -10.67 2.53 12.30
CA SER A 369 -10.25 1.20 11.83
C SER A 369 -9.82 1.22 10.37
N GLU A 370 -10.68 1.71 9.48
CA GLU A 370 -10.41 1.85 8.04
C GLU A 370 -9.16 2.72 7.77
N LEU A 371 -9.09 3.90 8.40
CA LEU A 371 -7.98 4.83 8.22
C LEU A 371 -6.65 4.26 8.74
N SER A 372 -6.67 3.54 9.87
CA SER A 372 -5.48 2.89 10.42
C SER A 372 -4.88 1.85 9.46
N LYS A 373 -5.71 1.16 8.66
CA LYS A 373 -5.23 0.22 7.65
C LYS A 373 -4.51 0.93 6.49
N LEU A 374 -5.13 1.96 5.90
CA LEU A 374 -4.51 2.74 4.83
C LEU A 374 -3.21 3.39 5.31
N ALA A 375 -3.22 4.02 6.49
CA ALA A 375 -2.05 4.65 7.09
C ALA A 375 -0.92 3.63 7.34
N ALA A 376 -1.21 2.48 7.96
CA ALA A 376 -0.20 1.45 8.21
C ALA A 376 0.45 0.94 6.92
N ASN A 377 -0.35 0.66 5.88
CA ASN A 377 0.19 0.24 4.58
C ASN A 377 0.99 1.38 3.91
N ALA A 378 0.57 2.64 4.02
CA ALA A 378 1.31 3.79 3.52
C ALA A 378 2.65 4.02 4.24
N PHE A 379 2.72 3.85 5.56
CA PHE A 379 3.98 3.91 6.32
C PHE A 379 4.93 2.76 5.96
N LEU A 380 4.44 1.55 5.70
CA LEU A 380 5.26 0.42 5.24
C LEU A 380 5.83 0.69 3.83
N ALA A 381 5.01 1.17 2.91
CA ALA A 381 5.44 1.58 1.56
C ALA A 381 6.46 2.74 1.60
N GLN A 382 6.21 3.73 2.46
CA GLN A 382 7.10 4.88 2.65
C GLN A 382 8.50 4.44 3.08
N ARG A 383 8.65 3.48 4.01
CA ARG A 383 9.96 2.98 4.43
C ARG A 383 10.77 2.37 3.28
N ILE A 384 10.10 1.62 2.39
CA ILE A 384 10.73 1.06 1.19
C ILE A 384 11.16 2.20 0.25
N SER A 385 10.27 3.16 -0.06
CA SER A 385 10.61 4.29 -0.92
C SER A 385 11.70 5.19 -0.33
N SER A 386 11.76 5.35 1.00
CA SER A 386 12.84 6.09 1.68
C SER A 386 14.18 5.38 1.62
N ILE A 387 14.26 4.05 1.82
CA ILE A 387 15.55 3.36 1.65
C ILE A 387 15.96 3.23 0.18
N ASN A 388 14.97 3.15 -0.73
CA ASN A 388 15.22 3.19 -2.17
C ASN A 388 15.74 4.56 -2.65
N SER A 389 15.26 5.69 -2.11
CA SER A 389 15.84 7.01 -2.45
C SER A 389 17.29 7.13 -1.95
N ILE A 390 17.59 6.62 -0.76
CA ILE A 390 18.96 6.52 -0.23
C ILE A 390 19.82 5.58 -1.10
N SER A 391 19.27 4.50 -1.67
CA SER A 391 20.02 3.62 -2.58
C SER A 391 20.61 4.37 -3.79
N ALA A 392 19.86 5.31 -4.38
CA ALA A 392 20.38 6.14 -5.48
C ALA A 392 21.51 7.08 -5.02
N LEU A 393 21.44 7.59 -3.79
CA LEU A 393 22.51 8.41 -3.19
C LEU A 393 23.77 7.59 -2.88
N CYS A 394 23.61 6.35 -2.41
CA CYS A 394 24.70 5.39 -2.21
C CYS A 394 25.43 5.09 -3.53
N GLU A 395 24.70 4.80 -4.62
CA GLU A 395 25.27 4.57 -5.96
C GLU A 395 26.08 5.77 -6.48
N ALA A 396 25.61 7.00 -6.25
CA ALA A 396 26.34 8.21 -6.64
C ALA A 396 27.62 8.41 -5.79
N THR A 397 27.49 8.34 -4.46
CA THR A 397 28.53 8.71 -3.51
C THR A 397 29.59 7.63 -3.28
N GLY A 398 29.24 6.34 -3.40
CA GLY A 398 30.13 5.21 -3.13
C GLY A 398 29.89 4.49 -1.79
N ALA A 399 28.85 4.85 -1.03
CA ALA A 399 28.40 4.06 0.11
C ALA A 399 27.63 2.79 -0.34
N ASP A 400 27.41 1.84 0.58
CA ASP A 400 26.47 0.72 0.37
C ASP A 400 25.17 0.94 1.18
N VAL A 401 24.03 0.80 0.52
CA VAL A 401 22.70 0.96 1.13
C VAL A 401 22.44 -0.05 2.24
N GLU A 402 23.01 -1.26 2.21
CA GLU A 402 22.78 -2.27 3.26
C GLU A 402 23.49 -1.89 4.57
N GLU A 403 24.67 -1.26 4.49
CA GLU A 403 25.36 -0.73 5.68
C GLU A 403 24.60 0.45 6.27
N VAL A 404 24.09 1.34 5.42
CA VAL A 404 23.26 2.49 5.83
C VAL A 404 21.93 2.02 6.43
N ALA A 405 21.26 1.04 5.81
CA ALA A 405 20.03 0.43 6.32
C ALA A 405 20.26 -0.26 7.67
N ARG A 406 21.37 -0.99 7.83
CA ARG A 406 21.78 -1.61 9.10
C ARG A 406 22.01 -0.55 10.19
N ALA A 407 22.75 0.51 9.89
CA ALA A 407 23.02 1.60 10.84
C ALA A 407 21.73 2.32 11.28
N ILE A 408 20.85 2.67 10.33
CA ILE A 408 19.54 3.29 10.59
C ILE A 408 18.64 2.35 11.41
N GLY A 409 18.59 1.06 11.03
CA GLY A 409 17.74 0.06 11.65
C GLY A 409 18.12 -0.35 13.08
N MET A 410 19.31 0.03 13.56
CA MET A 410 19.74 -0.17 14.94
C MET A 410 19.11 0.83 15.93
N ASP A 411 18.62 1.98 15.47
CA ASP A 411 17.80 2.87 16.31
C ASP A 411 16.42 2.23 16.51
N GLN A 412 16.10 1.84 17.74
CA GLN A 412 14.84 1.16 18.08
C GLN A 412 13.60 2.02 17.80
N ARG A 413 13.74 3.34 17.67
CA ARG A 413 12.65 4.27 17.28
C ARG A 413 12.31 4.15 15.78
N ILE A 414 13.24 3.64 14.97
CA ILE A 414 13.07 3.39 13.54
C ILE A 414 12.85 1.89 13.29
N GLY A 415 13.63 1.02 13.93
CA GLY A 415 13.58 -0.44 13.81
C GLY A 415 14.09 -0.98 12.46
N ASN A 416 14.49 -2.26 12.44
CA ASN A 416 15.19 -2.88 11.32
C ASN A 416 14.31 -3.51 10.22
N LYS A 417 12.98 -3.37 10.27
CA LYS A 417 12.05 -3.98 9.30
C LYS A 417 11.71 -3.02 8.17
N PHE A 418 11.39 -3.54 6.98
CA PHE A 418 11.04 -2.75 5.79
C PHE A 418 12.14 -1.73 5.37
N LEU A 419 13.42 -2.06 5.63
CA LEU A 419 14.59 -1.27 5.20
C LEU A 419 15.48 -2.03 4.19
N LYS A 420 14.93 -3.03 3.48
CA LYS A 420 15.64 -3.75 2.41
C LYS A 420 15.43 -3.00 1.09
N ALA A 421 16.51 -2.53 0.47
CA ALA A 421 16.45 -1.84 -0.82
C ALA A 421 16.10 -2.83 -1.94
N SER A 422 15.39 -2.36 -2.97
CA SER A 422 14.93 -3.20 -4.08
C SER A 422 14.61 -2.37 -5.33
N VAL A 423 14.37 -3.05 -6.46
CA VAL A 423 13.93 -2.45 -7.74
C VAL A 423 12.60 -1.69 -7.63
N GLY A 424 11.83 -1.93 -6.58
CA GLY A 424 10.59 -1.25 -6.26
C GLY A 424 9.60 -2.22 -5.61
N PHE A 425 8.78 -1.75 -4.69
CA PHE A 425 7.72 -2.57 -4.12
C PHE A 425 6.63 -2.89 -5.16
N GLY A 426 5.89 -3.95 -4.90
CA GLY A 426 4.71 -4.36 -5.65
C GLY A 426 3.66 -4.98 -4.72
N GLY A 427 2.80 -5.83 -5.28
CA GLY A 427 1.69 -6.45 -4.56
C GLY A 427 0.46 -5.55 -4.53
N SER A 428 -0.72 -6.18 -4.47
CA SER A 428 -2.02 -5.51 -4.63
C SER A 428 -2.42 -4.47 -3.57
N CYS A 429 -1.60 -4.28 -2.52
CA CYS A 429 -1.85 -3.37 -1.41
C CYS A 429 -1.17 -2.00 -1.59
N PHE A 430 0.16 -1.91 -1.48
CA PHE A 430 0.86 -0.64 -1.24
C PHE A 430 0.56 0.47 -2.27
N GLN A 431 0.65 0.15 -3.57
CA GLN A 431 0.37 1.14 -4.63
C GLN A 431 -1.11 1.57 -4.61
N LYS A 432 -2.02 0.62 -4.43
CA LYS A 432 -3.47 0.85 -4.37
C LYS A 432 -3.85 1.73 -3.17
N ASP A 433 -3.31 1.42 -1.99
CA ASP A 433 -3.74 2.02 -0.73
C ASP A 433 -3.18 3.44 -0.56
N VAL A 434 -1.94 3.67 -0.99
CA VAL A 434 -1.37 5.03 -1.04
C VAL A 434 -2.13 5.90 -2.06
N LEU A 435 -2.44 5.40 -3.25
CA LEU A 435 -3.21 6.18 -4.24
C LEU A 435 -4.66 6.44 -3.78
N ASN A 436 -5.27 5.53 -3.00
CA ASN A 436 -6.55 5.77 -2.33
C ASN A 436 -6.44 6.82 -1.22
N LEU A 437 -5.35 6.82 -0.44
CA LEU A 437 -5.08 7.84 0.58
C LEU A 437 -4.86 9.22 -0.05
N VAL A 438 -4.09 9.31 -1.13
CA VAL A 438 -3.90 10.55 -1.92
C VAL A 438 -5.25 11.07 -2.44
N TYR A 439 -6.06 10.22 -3.06
CA TYR A 439 -7.39 10.59 -3.55
C TYR A 439 -8.36 11.00 -2.43
N LEU A 440 -8.30 10.34 -1.27
CA LEU A 440 -9.07 10.72 -0.07
C LEU A 440 -8.67 12.11 0.44
N CYS A 441 -7.36 12.40 0.50
CA CYS A 441 -6.86 13.72 0.88
C CYS A 441 -7.31 14.81 -0.11
N GLU A 442 -7.28 14.55 -1.42
CA GLU A 442 -7.84 15.48 -2.42
C GLU A 442 -9.35 15.71 -2.23
N ALA A 443 -10.13 14.64 -2.06
CA ALA A 443 -11.57 14.71 -1.86
C ALA A 443 -11.98 15.40 -0.54
N LEU A 444 -11.07 15.48 0.44
CA LEU A 444 -11.22 16.22 1.69
C LEU A 444 -10.57 17.62 1.66
N ASN A 445 -10.10 18.08 0.50
CA ASN A 445 -9.43 19.37 0.30
C ASN A 445 -8.18 19.55 1.18
N LEU A 446 -7.33 18.51 1.25
CA LEU A 446 -6.05 18.46 1.95
C LEU A 446 -4.88 18.20 0.96
N PRO A 447 -4.64 19.09 -0.03
CA PRO A 447 -3.68 18.83 -1.10
C PRO A 447 -2.21 18.77 -0.62
N GLU A 448 -1.90 19.34 0.55
CA GLU A 448 -0.61 19.20 1.27
C GLU A 448 -0.34 17.74 1.66
N VAL A 449 -1.38 17.06 2.17
CA VAL A 449 -1.28 15.67 2.64
C VAL A 449 -1.30 14.73 1.43
N ALA A 450 -2.08 15.06 0.39
CA ALA A 450 -2.09 14.33 -0.88
C ALA A 450 -0.69 14.32 -1.53
N ARG A 451 -0.06 15.50 -1.72
CA ARG A 451 1.27 15.57 -2.36
C ARG A 451 2.39 14.92 -1.53
N TYR A 452 2.26 14.91 -0.20
CA TYR A 452 3.20 14.22 0.69
C TYR A 452 3.19 12.70 0.46
N TRP A 453 2.00 12.07 0.42
CA TRP A 453 1.90 10.63 0.21
C TRP A 453 2.15 10.20 -1.24
N GLN A 454 1.84 11.05 -2.22
CA GLN A 454 2.11 10.78 -3.65
C GLN A 454 3.60 10.49 -3.92
N GLN A 455 4.52 11.16 -3.20
CA GLN A 455 5.97 10.94 -3.32
C GLN A 455 6.41 9.50 -2.99
N VAL A 456 5.62 8.74 -2.22
CA VAL A 456 5.90 7.31 -1.98
C VAL A 456 5.78 6.50 -3.28
N ILE A 457 4.83 6.85 -4.16
CA ILE A 457 4.65 6.23 -5.48
C ILE A 457 5.68 6.77 -6.47
N ASP A 458 5.84 8.10 -6.54
CA ASP A 458 6.74 8.76 -7.49
C ASP A 458 8.18 8.23 -7.37
N MET A 459 8.63 7.99 -6.12
CA MET A 459 9.93 7.39 -5.80
C MET A 459 10.02 5.90 -6.17
N ASN A 460 8.93 5.14 -6.04
CA ASN A 460 8.90 3.73 -6.46
C ASN A 460 9.01 3.58 -7.98
N ASP A 461 8.30 4.44 -8.72
CA ASP A 461 8.37 4.46 -10.19
C ASP A 461 9.68 5.07 -10.70
N TYR A 462 10.30 6.00 -9.97
CA TYR A 462 11.68 6.42 -10.21
C TYR A 462 12.67 5.25 -10.03
N GLN A 463 12.56 4.48 -8.94
CA GLN A 463 13.41 3.31 -8.67
C GLN A 463 13.29 2.25 -9.79
N ARG A 464 12.06 1.94 -10.23
CA ARG A 464 11.80 1.04 -11.37
C ARG A 464 12.46 1.56 -12.65
N ARG A 465 12.25 2.83 -13.02
CA ARG A 465 12.79 3.44 -14.25
C ARG A 465 14.32 3.47 -14.25
N ARG A 466 14.95 3.99 -13.20
CA ARG A 466 16.43 4.13 -13.15
C ARG A 466 17.15 2.78 -13.20
N PHE A 467 16.54 1.70 -12.69
CA PHE A 467 17.10 0.36 -12.78
C PHE A 467 17.05 -0.18 -14.23
N ALA A 468 15.92 0.02 -14.93
CA ALA A 468 15.83 -0.27 -16.36
C ALA A 468 16.85 0.56 -17.18
N SER A 469 16.98 1.86 -16.92
CA SER A 469 18.00 2.70 -17.56
C SER A 469 19.41 2.18 -17.31
N ARG A 470 19.78 1.83 -16.07
CA ARG A 470 21.11 1.27 -15.75
C ARG A 470 21.41 -0.03 -16.51
N ILE A 471 20.40 -0.87 -16.78
CA ILE A 471 20.55 -2.06 -17.63
C ILE A 471 20.86 -1.65 -19.08
N ILE A 472 20.13 -0.69 -19.64
CA ILE A 472 20.28 -0.20 -21.02
C ILE A 472 21.63 0.52 -21.20
N ASP A 473 22.00 1.41 -20.28
CA ASP A 473 23.28 2.14 -20.23
C ASP A 473 24.46 1.16 -20.28
N CYS A 474 24.48 0.19 -19.37
CA CYS A 474 25.55 -0.82 -19.26
C CYS A 474 25.58 -1.77 -20.47
N LEU A 475 24.44 -2.00 -21.13
CA LEU A 475 24.36 -2.72 -22.41
C LEU A 475 24.61 -1.81 -23.64
N PHE A 476 25.31 -0.70 -23.46
CA PHE A 476 25.79 0.23 -24.50
C PHE A 476 24.67 1.03 -25.20
N ASN A 477 23.62 1.42 -24.46
CA ASN A 477 22.47 2.18 -24.95
C ASN A 477 21.68 1.49 -26.08
N THR A 478 21.73 0.17 -26.15
CA THR A 478 20.89 -0.61 -27.07
C THR A 478 20.67 -2.02 -26.53
N VAL A 479 19.40 -2.46 -26.49
CA VAL A 479 19.03 -3.85 -26.13
C VAL A 479 18.20 -4.53 -27.20
N THR A 480 17.99 -3.88 -28.35
CA THR A 480 17.29 -4.43 -29.52
C THR A 480 17.91 -5.76 -29.94
N ASP A 481 17.06 -6.78 -30.14
CA ASP A 481 17.44 -8.19 -30.41
C ASP A 481 18.30 -8.89 -29.35
N LYS A 482 18.77 -8.20 -28.31
CA LYS A 482 19.59 -8.81 -27.26
C LYS A 482 18.74 -9.72 -26.38
N LYS A 483 19.16 -10.98 -26.27
CA LYS A 483 18.64 -11.89 -25.25
C LYS A 483 19.03 -11.41 -23.85
N ILE A 484 18.04 -11.22 -22.98
CA ILE A 484 18.18 -10.91 -21.56
C ILE A 484 17.40 -11.98 -20.76
N ALA A 485 18.03 -12.55 -19.74
CA ALA A 485 17.36 -13.46 -18.80
C ALA A 485 16.75 -12.64 -17.65
N LEU A 486 15.46 -12.84 -17.37
CA LEU A 486 14.77 -12.19 -16.25
C LEU A 486 14.33 -13.26 -15.25
N LEU A 487 14.94 -13.22 -14.06
CA LEU A 487 14.73 -14.19 -12.99
C LEU A 487 13.84 -13.59 -11.91
N GLY A 488 12.66 -14.19 -11.74
CA GLY A 488 11.63 -13.76 -10.80
C GLY A 488 10.60 -12.82 -11.44
N PHE A 489 9.34 -13.24 -11.44
CA PHE A 489 8.21 -12.47 -11.95
C PHE A 489 7.16 -12.14 -10.86
N ALA A 490 7.06 -12.97 -9.81
CA ALA A 490 6.22 -12.67 -8.64
C ALA A 490 6.69 -11.38 -7.93
N PHE A 491 5.77 -10.63 -7.30
CA PHE A 491 6.12 -9.33 -6.71
C PHE A 491 7.11 -9.43 -5.53
N LYS A 492 7.14 -10.58 -4.87
CA LYS A 492 8.06 -11.03 -3.82
C LYS A 492 8.23 -12.55 -3.91
N LYS A 493 9.16 -13.13 -3.16
CA LYS A 493 9.28 -14.60 -3.05
C LYS A 493 8.09 -15.22 -2.30
N ASP A 494 7.98 -16.54 -2.38
CA ASP A 494 7.02 -17.40 -1.67
C ASP A 494 5.53 -17.17 -2.02
N THR A 495 5.23 -16.48 -3.12
CA THR A 495 3.88 -16.35 -3.71
C THR A 495 3.93 -16.56 -5.23
N GLY A 496 2.78 -16.89 -5.83
CA GLY A 496 2.58 -16.85 -7.29
C GLY A 496 1.96 -15.54 -7.79
N ASP A 497 1.77 -14.54 -6.91
CA ASP A 497 1.13 -13.27 -7.28
C ASP A 497 2.05 -12.31 -8.04
N THR A 498 1.51 -11.74 -9.10
CA THR A 498 2.15 -10.79 -10.01
C THR A 498 1.60 -9.37 -9.90
N ARG A 499 0.50 -9.14 -9.17
CA ARG A 499 -0.17 -7.82 -9.11
C ARG A 499 0.81 -6.72 -8.69
N GLU A 500 0.94 -5.68 -9.50
CA GLU A 500 1.89 -4.56 -9.32
C GLU A 500 3.37 -4.98 -9.19
N SER A 501 3.74 -6.20 -9.64
CA SER A 501 5.12 -6.67 -9.61
C SER A 501 6.05 -5.78 -10.43
N SER A 502 7.14 -5.33 -9.81
CA SER A 502 8.18 -4.56 -10.50
C SER A 502 8.78 -5.32 -11.70
N SER A 503 8.72 -6.65 -11.73
CA SER A 503 9.13 -7.46 -12.89
C SER A 503 8.31 -7.15 -14.14
N ILE A 504 7.02 -6.82 -14.02
CA ILE A 504 6.16 -6.40 -15.15
C ILE A 504 6.67 -5.08 -15.73
N TYR A 505 6.98 -4.11 -14.86
CA TYR A 505 7.46 -2.79 -15.27
C TYR A 505 8.85 -2.86 -15.91
N ILE A 506 9.80 -3.58 -15.31
CA ILE A 506 11.14 -3.78 -15.90
C ILE A 506 11.04 -4.53 -17.23
N SER A 507 10.17 -5.55 -17.34
CA SER A 507 9.94 -6.25 -18.61
C SER A 507 9.45 -5.29 -19.69
N LYS A 508 8.46 -4.44 -19.40
CA LYS A 508 7.90 -3.50 -20.38
C LYS A 508 8.93 -2.46 -20.84
N TYR A 509 9.70 -1.87 -19.92
CA TYR A 509 10.80 -0.95 -20.31
C TYR A 509 11.84 -1.62 -21.23
N LEU A 510 12.20 -2.89 -20.98
CA LEU A 510 13.15 -3.60 -21.84
C LEU A 510 12.53 -4.05 -23.18
N MET A 511 11.24 -4.40 -23.19
CA MET A 511 10.50 -4.73 -24.42
C MET A 511 10.33 -3.51 -25.33
N ASP A 512 10.15 -2.31 -24.77
CA ASP A 512 10.02 -1.06 -25.54
C ASP A 512 11.33 -0.65 -26.24
N GLU A 513 12.48 -1.08 -25.72
CA GLU A 513 13.79 -1.00 -26.39
C GLU A 513 14.12 -2.22 -27.30
N GLY A 514 13.16 -3.16 -27.45
CA GLY A 514 13.27 -4.31 -28.35
C GLY A 514 14.06 -5.51 -27.79
N ALA A 515 14.24 -5.63 -26.47
CA ALA A 515 14.93 -6.77 -25.87
C ALA A 515 14.14 -8.08 -25.97
N LYS A 516 14.86 -9.19 -26.15
CA LYS A 516 14.29 -10.56 -26.14
C LYS A 516 14.39 -11.15 -24.73
N LEU A 517 13.30 -11.08 -24.00
CA LEU A 517 13.22 -11.50 -22.60
C LEU A 517 12.98 -13.00 -22.49
N HIS A 518 13.90 -13.70 -21.83
CA HIS A 518 13.67 -15.07 -21.37
C HIS A 518 13.33 -15.04 -19.88
N ILE A 519 12.08 -15.34 -19.53
CA ILE A 519 11.53 -15.17 -18.18
C ILE A 519 11.44 -16.54 -17.48
N TYR A 520 11.98 -16.61 -16.26
CA TYR A 520 11.81 -17.75 -15.35
C TYR A 520 11.30 -17.30 -13.98
N ASP A 521 10.26 -17.96 -13.47
CA ASP A 521 9.79 -17.86 -12.09
C ASP A 521 9.34 -19.26 -11.62
N PRO A 522 9.68 -19.70 -10.39
CA PRO A 522 9.35 -21.04 -9.90
C PRO A 522 7.88 -21.26 -9.50
N LYS A 523 7.02 -20.21 -9.48
CA LYS A 523 5.60 -20.32 -9.04
C LYS A 523 4.58 -19.59 -9.91
N VAL A 524 4.96 -18.55 -10.67
CA VAL A 524 4.01 -17.84 -11.54
C VAL A 524 3.63 -18.68 -12.77
N PRO A 525 2.35 -18.90 -13.08
CA PRO A 525 1.92 -19.59 -14.31
C PRO A 525 2.32 -18.84 -15.59
N ARG A 526 2.68 -19.57 -16.65
CA ARG A 526 3.06 -19.00 -17.95
C ARG A 526 1.98 -18.05 -18.49
N GLU A 527 0.73 -18.45 -18.35
CA GLU A 527 -0.45 -17.75 -18.86
C GLU A 527 -0.65 -16.40 -18.16
N GLN A 528 -0.29 -16.31 -16.87
CA GLN A 528 -0.34 -15.09 -16.09
C GLN A 528 0.75 -14.10 -16.53
N ILE A 529 1.98 -14.57 -16.76
CA ILE A 529 3.08 -13.74 -17.28
C ILE A 529 2.70 -13.14 -18.64
N ILE A 530 2.11 -13.94 -19.54
CA ILE A 530 1.61 -13.45 -20.84
C ILE A 530 0.53 -12.39 -20.63
N LEU A 531 -0.48 -12.66 -19.80
CA LEU A 531 -1.59 -11.74 -19.54
C LEU A 531 -1.13 -10.38 -18.99
N ASP A 532 -0.21 -10.37 -18.02
CA ASP A 532 0.30 -9.15 -17.40
C ASP A 532 1.12 -8.29 -18.37
N LEU A 533 1.85 -8.92 -19.30
CA LEU A 533 2.61 -8.23 -20.33
C LEU A 533 1.73 -7.75 -21.49
N SER A 534 0.69 -8.51 -21.86
CA SER A 534 -0.24 -8.22 -22.97
C SER A 534 -1.38 -7.25 -22.62
N HIS A 535 -1.45 -6.77 -21.37
CA HIS A 535 -2.57 -5.93 -20.91
C HIS A 535 -2.82 -4.71 -21.83
N PRO A 536 -4.06 -4.47 -22.31
CA PRO A 536 -4.36 -3.44 -23.31
C PRO A 536 -3.86 -2.04 -22.96
N GLY A 537 -3.28 -1.36 -23.95
CA GLY A 537 -2.96 0.08 -23.90
C GLY A 537 -1.61 0.51 -24.50
N VAL A 538 -0.72 -0.42 -24.87
CA VAL A 538 0.66 -0.08 -25.33
C VAL A 538 1.06 -0.76 -26.65
N SER A 539 0.51 -1.92 -26.99
CA SER A 539 0.81 -2.60 -28.27
C SER A 539 -0.33 -3.48 -28.76
N GLU A 540 -0.29 -3.81 -30.05
CA GLU A 540 -0.95 -4.99 -30.61
C GLU A 540 -0.24 -6.27 -30.10
N ASP A 541 -0.95 -7.39 -30.05
CA ASP A 541 -0.55 -8.62 -29.31
C ASP A 541 0.81 -9.20 -29.75
N ASP A 542 1.17 -9.03 -31.02
CA ASP A 542 2.36 -9.61 -31.66
C ASP A 542 3.65 -9.35 -30.87
N ARG A 543 3.81 -8.16 -30.24
CA ARG A 543 5.06 -7.81 -29.53
C ARG A 543 5.38 -8.76 -28.39
N VAL A 544 4.38 -9.31 -27.68
CA VAL A 544 4.64 -10.30 -26.60
C VAL A 544 5.08 -11.62 -27.21
N SER A 545 4.46 -12.06 -28.30
CA SER A 545 4.82 -13.31 -29.00
C SER A 545 6.25 -13.28 -29.60
N GLN A 546 6.72 -12.11 -30.02
CA GLN A 546 8.02 -11.90 -30.65
C GLN A 546 9.17 -11.71 -29.64
N LEU A 547 8.89 -11.12 -28.48
CA LEU A 547 9.92 -10.68 -27.52
C LEU A 547 9.96 -11.48 -26.22
N VAL A 548 8.93 -12.26 -25.87
CA VAL A 548 8.80 -12.91 -24.56
C VAL A 548 8.82 -14.44 -24.65
N HIS A 549 9.86 -15.04 -24.09
CA HIS A 549 10.06 -16.48 -24.04
C HIS A 549 10.05 -16.97 -22.58
N ILE A 550 8.92 -17.50 -22.11
CA ILE A 550 8.83 -18.06 -20.76
C ILE A 550 9.45 -19.47 -20.77
N THR A 551 10.52 -19.63 -19.97
CA THR A 551 11.37 -20.83 -19.88
C THR A 551 10.98 -21.71 -18.69
N LYS A 552 11.38 -22.99 -18.71
CA LYS A 552 11.09 -23.94 -17.60
C LYS A 552 12.23 -24.06 -16.58
N ASP A 553 13.39 -23.47 -16.88
CA ASP A 553 14.63 -23.63 -16.13
C ASP A 553 15.46 -22.32 -16.19
N PRO A 554 16.14 -21.91 -15.12
CA PRO A 554 16.91 -20.65 -15.11
C PRO A 554 18.17 -20.71 -16.01
N TYR A 555 18.75 -21.88 -16.26
CA TYR A 555 19.89 -22.01 -17.17
C TYR A 555 19.45 -21.95 -18.64
N GLU A 556 18.23 -22.39 -18.97
CA GLU A 556 17.58 -22.13 -20.27
C GLU A 556 17.42 -20.61 -20.51
N ALA A 557 16.97 -19.89 -19.48
CA ALA A 557 16.85 -18.44 -19.54
C ALA A 557 18.21 -17.77 -19.78
N CYS A 558 19.27 -18.15 -19.07
CA CYS A 558 20.58 -17.51 -19.19
C CYS A 558 21.43 -17.97 -20.39
N THR A 559 21.14 -19.13 -21.01
CA THR A 559 21.94 -19.64 -22.15
C THR A 559 21.84 -18.68 -23.36
N GLY A 560 22.97 -18.11 -23.79
CA GLY A 560 23.04 -17.11 -24.86
C GLY A 560 22.60 -15.70 -24.45
N ALA A 561 22.35 -15.42 -23.17
CA ALA A 561 21.98 -14.08 -22.71
C ALA A 561 23.20 -13.14 -22.63
N HIS A 562 22.94 -11.84 -22.79
CA HIS A 562 23.91 -10.77 -22.52
C HIS A 562 23.92 -10.35 -21.05
N ALA A 563 22.73 -10.38 -20.43
CA ALA A 563 22.50 -9.99 -19.05
C ALA A 563 21.55 -10.98 -18.36
N VAL A 564 21.78 -11.18 -17.06
CA VAL A 564 20.80 -11.72 -16.11
C VAL A 564 20.27 -10.57 -15.28
N VAL A 565 18.95 -10.46 -15.13
CA VAL A 565 18.28 -9.44 -14.33
C VAL A 565 17.44 -10.14 -13.27
N ILE A 566 17.76 -9.93 -11.99
CA ILE A 566 17.02 -10.54 -10.89
C ILE A 566 15.99 -9.53 -10.37
N CYS A 567 14.71 -9.85 -10.57
CA CYS A 567 13.59 -8.99 -10.19
C CYS A 567 12.79 -9.50 -8.98
N THR A 568 13.02 -10.73 -8.49
CA THR A 568 12.37 -11.29 -7.29
C THR A 568 13.37 -12.10 -6.45
N GLU A 569 13.30 -11.97 -5.12
CA GLU A 569 14.28 -12.50 -4.16
C GLU A 569 14.14 -14.00 -3.84
N TRP A 570 13.80 -14.84 -4.82
CA TRP A 570 13.71 -16.29 -4.63
C TRP A 570 15.06 -16.88 -4.17
N ASP A 571 15.08 -17.59 -3.04
CA ASP A 571 16.34 -18.03 -2.40
C ASP A 571 17.16 -18.95 -3.34
N MET A 572 16.49 -19.77 -4.16
CA MET A 572 17.12 -20.64 -5.16
C MET A 572 18.02 -19.91 -6.16
N PHE A 573 17.88 -18.58 -6.33
CA PHE A 573 18.77 -17.81 -7.21
C PHE A 573 20.17 -17.60 -6.62
N LYS A 574 20.36 -17.80 -5.31
CA LYS A 574 21.70 -17.88 -4.68
C LYS A 574 22.43 -19.19 -4.98
N GLU A 575 21.68 -20.26 -5.25
CA GLU A 575 22.17 -21.64 -5.33
C GLU A 575 22.44 -22.09 -6.79
N LEU A 576 22.43 -21.15 -7.74
CA LEU A 576 22.67 -21.42 -9.15
C LEU A 576 24.16 -21.62 -9.44
N ASP A 577 24.45 -22.54 -10.35
CA ASP A 577 25.78 -22.77 -10.92
C ASP A 577 26.13 -21.60 -11.87
N PHE A 578 26.67 -20.54 -11.28
CA PHE A 578 27.05 -19.30 -11.97
C PHE A 578 28.23 -19.49 -12.92
N GLU A 579 29.11 -20.48 -12.70
CA GLU A 579 30.14 -20.87 -13.68
C GLU A 579 29.51 -21.40 -14.98
N ARG A 580 28.55 -22.33 -14.90
CA ARG A 580 27.79 -22.86 -16.05
C ARG A 580 26.99 -21.77 -16.75
N ILE A 581 26.41 -20.84 -16.00
CA ILE A 581 25.73 -19.66 -16.56
C ILE A 581 26.75 -18.82 -17.34
N HIS A 582 27.88 -18.45 -16.71
CA HIS A 582 28.90 -17.62 -17.35
C HIS A 582 29.44 -18.24 -18.63
N LYS A 583 29.77 -19.54 -18.60
CA LYS A 583 30.28 -20.30 -19.76
C LYS A 583 29.33 -20.30 -20.96
N LYS A 584 28.02 -20.11 -20.76
CA LYS A 584 26.99 -20.09 -21.82
C LYS A 584 26.44 -18.71 -22.17
N MET A 585 26.76 -17.66 -21.43
CA MET A 585 26.38 -16.28 -21.77
C MET A 585 27.30 -15.66 -22.83
N LEU A 586 26.79 -14.64 -23.51
CA LEU A 586 27.61 -13.76 -24.35
C LEU A 586 28.54 -12.88 -23.49
N LYS A 587 29.48 -12.17 -24.11
CA LYS A 587 30.54 -11.41 -23.42
C LYS A 587 30.58 -9.95 -23.90
N PRO A 588 30.76 -8.95 -23.01
CA PRO A 588 30.77 -9.07 -21.54
C PRO A 588 29.42 -9.57 -20.99
N ALA A 589 29.48 -10.40 -19.94
CA ALA A 589 28.29 -10.97 -19.30
C ALA A 589 27.91 -10.12 -18.08
N PHE A 590 26.68 -9.62 -18.04
CA PHE A 590 26.19 -8.79 -16.94
C PHE A 590 25.27 -9.56 -15.98
N ILE A 591 25.31 -9.18 -14.70
CA ILE A 591 24.29 -9.53 -13.72
C ILE A 591 23.78 -8.24 -13.08
N PHE A 592 22.47 -8.00 -13.14
CA PHE A 592 21.80 -6.88 -12.49
C PHE A 592 20.93 -7.40 -11.34
N ASP A 593 21.41 -7.24 -10.10
CA ASP A 593 20.66 -7.65 -8.91
C ASP A 593 19.74 -6.51 -8.43
N GLY A 594 18.44 -6.68 -8.68
CA GLY A 594 17.39 -5.76 -8.25
C GLY A 594 16.85 -6.03 -6.85
N ARG A 595 17.43 -6.96 -6.08
CA ARG A 595 16.91 -7.46 -4.80
C ARG A 595 17.95 -7.62 -3.69
N ARG A 596 19.24 -7.41 -3.96
CA ARG A 596 20.35 -7.60 -2.99
C ARG A 596 20.36 -9.03 -2.45
N VAL A 597 20.24 -9.99 -3.36
CA VAL A 597 20.15 -11.43 -3.10
C VAL A 597 21.50 -12.14 -3.31
N LEU A 598 22.36 -11.62 -4.21
CA LEU A 598 23.70 -12.15 -4.50
C LEU A 598 24.81 -11.42 -3.71
N ASP A 599 24.45 -10.69 -2.66
CA ASP A 599 25.35 -9.77 -1.93
C ASP A 599 26.67 -10.42 -1.47
N ASP A 600 26.57 -11.64 -0.96
CA ASP A 600 27.69 -12.43 -0.43
C ASP A 600 28.54 -13.08 -1.54
N LEU A 601 28.06 -13.09 -2.80
CA LEU A 601 28.68 -13.75 -3.95
C LEU A 601 29.37 -12.78 -4.91
N HIS A 602 29.34 -11.47 -4.65
CA HIS A 602 29.87 -10.44 -5.57
C HIS A 602 31.31 -10.73 -6.03
N ASP A 603 32.21 -11.06 -5.09
CA ASP A 603 33.63 -11.28 -5.37
C ASP A 603 33.85 -12.57 -6.18
N GLU A 604 33.08 -13.63 -5.89
CA GLU A 604 33.09 -14.89 -6.65
C GLU A 604 32.62 -14.66 -8.09
N LEU A 605 31.51 -13.96 -8.28
CA LEU A 605 30.94 -13.64 -9.59
C LEU A 605 31.89 -12.77 -10.44
N GLN A 606 32.60 -11.82 -9.81
CA GLN A 606 33.64 -11.03 -10.48
C GLN A 606 34.85 -11.88 -10.87
N ASN A 607 35.29 -12.80 -10.00
CA ASN A 607 36.37 -13.75 -10.32
C ASN A 607 35.98 -14.74 -11.44
N ILE A 608 34.72 -15.15 -11.52
CA ILE A 608 34.17 -15.95 -12.64
C ILE A 608 34.19 -15.13 -13.96
N GLY A 609 34.04 -13.80 -13.88
CA GLY A 609 34.18 -12.86 -15.00
C GLY A 609 32.93 -12.02 -15.29
N PHE A 610 31.93 -12.00 -14.41
CA PHE A 610 30.73 -11.16 -14.59
C PHE A 610 30.99 -9.69 -14.29
N GLN A 611 30.35 -8.82 -15.08
CA GLN A 611 30.11 -7.43 -14.67
C GLN A 611 28.82 -7.40 -13.82
N VAL A 612 29.00 -7.46 -12.50
CA VAL A 612 27.89 -7.42 -11.55
C VAL A 612 27.56 -5.97 -11.19
N GLU A 613 26.29 -5.61 -11.30
CA GLU A 613 25.73 -4.30 -10.93
C GLU A 613 24.54 -4.53 -9.98
N THR A 614 24.46 -3.76 -8.90
CA THR A 614 23.42 -3.96 -7.88
C THR A 614 22.90 -2.63 -7.32
N ILE A 615 21.66 -2.63 -6.84
CA ILE A 615 21.00 -1.44 -6.28
C ILE A 615 21.74 -0.96 -5.03
N GLY A 616 21.91 0.34 -4.86
CA GLY A 616 22.52 0.91 -3.66
C GLY A 616 23.99 0.61 -3.44
N LYS A 617 24.72 0.09 -4.44
CA LYS A 617 26.18 -0.11 -4.39
C LYS A 617 26.82 0.37 -5.69
N LYS A 618 27.95 1.06 -5.56
CA LYS A 618 28.78 1.53 -6.67
C LYS A 618 29.84 0.48 -6.99
N VAL A 619 29.53 -0.48 -7.87
CA VAL A 619 30.32 -1.71 -8.01
C VAL A 619 31.63 -1.52 -8.79
N ALA A 620 31.76 -0.46 -9.61
CA ALA A 620 33.01 -0.14 -10.30
C ALA A 620 33.34 1.37 -10.28
N THR A 621 34.61 1.70 -10.00
CA THR A 621 35.20 3.04 -10.23
C THR A 621 35.70 3.20 -11.66
N LYS A 622 36.18 2.10 -12.28
CA LYS A 622 36.48 2.03 -13.72
C LYS A 622 35.23 1.65 -14.50
N ARG A 623 34.37 2.63 -14.82
CA ARG A 623 33.56 2.52 -16.04
C ARG A 623 34.53 2.33 -17.21
N ILE A 624 34.26 1.39 -18.11
CA ILE A 624 34.93 1.36 -19.42
C ILE A 624 34.57 2.71 -20.09
N PRO A 625 35.54 3.57 -20.46
CA PRO A 625 35.23 4.90 -20.95
C PRO A 625 34.51 4.79 -22.30
N PHE A 626 33.24 5.21 -22.35
CA PHE A 626 32.44 5.25 -23.57
C PHE A 626 32.80 6.46 -24.46
N THR A 627 34.07 6.81 -24.49
CA THR A 627 34.65 7.94 -25.21
C THR A 627 36.09 7.58 -25.57
N PRO A 628 36.54 7.74 -26.83
CA PRO A 628 37.95 7.65 -27.15
C PRO A 628 38.76 8.66 -26.33
N SER A 629 39.91 8.25 -25.81
CA SER A 629 40.90 9.17 -25.23
C SER A 629 41.67 9.87 -26.37
N ALA A 630 40.96 10.68 -27.15
CA ALA A 630 41.46 11.48 -28.26
C ALA A 630 40.67 12.80 -28.31
N GLU A 631 41.30 13.84 -28.85
CA GLU A 631 40.75 15.20 -28.87
C GLU A 631 39.44 15.26 -29.66
N ILE A 632 38.40 15.90 -29.09
CA ILE A 632 37.15 16.16 -29.80
C ILE A 632 37.44 17.22 -30.89
N PRO A 633 37.26 16.91 -32.19
CA PRO A 633 37.42 17.91 -33.24
C PRO A 633 36.36 19.00 -33.07
N LYS A 634 36.79 20.25 -32.90
CA LYS A 634 35.89 21.40 -32.84
C LYS A 634 35.27 21.64 -34.22
N PHE A 635 34.11 21.05 -34.47
CA PHE A 635 33.31 21.38 -35.64
C PHE A 635 32.82 22.83 -35.55
N SER A 636 33.38 23.68 -36.42
CA SER A 636 32.87 25.02 -36.66
C SER A 636 31.50 24.93 -37.36
N LEU A 637 30.52 25.71 -36.90
CA LEU A 637 29.20 25.81 -37.53
C LEU A 637 29.20 26.70 -38.80
N GLN A 638 30.37 27.13 -39.28
CA GLN A 638 30.51 28.03 -40.43
C GLN A 638 31.04 27.35 -41.70
N ASP A 639 31.57 26.12 -41.60
CA ASP A 639 32.13 25.40 -42.74
C ASP A 639 31.08 24.52 -43.44
N PRO A 640 30.89 24.62 -44.78
CA PRO A 640 29.94 23.80 -45.51
C PRO A 640 30.41 22.33 -45.55
N PRO A 641 29.49 21.35 -45.54
CA PRO A 641 29.84 19.94 -45.46
C PRO A 641 30.71 19.51 -46.65
N PRO A 642 31.82 18.77 -46.42
CA PRO A 642 32.72 18.34 -47.49
C PRO A 642 31.98 17.46 -48.50
N LYS A 643 32.26 17.68 -49.79
CA LYS A 643 31.68 16.89 -50.88
C LYS A 643 32.02 15.41 -50.67
N LYS A 644 30.99 14.55 -50.70
CA LYS A 644 31.18 13.09 -50.67
C LYS A 644 32.20 12.68 -51.75
N PRO A 645 33.15 11.78 -51.45
CA PRO A 645 33.93 11.13 -52.51
C PRO A 645 32.99 10.39 -53.47
N ARG A 646 33.41 10.24 -54.73
CA ARG A 646 32.65 9.46 -55.72
C ARG A 646 33.08 8.00 -55.66
N VAL A 647 32.07 7.14 -55.52
CA VAL A 647 32.14 5.67 -55.39
C VAL A 647 32.75 5.25 -54.04
#